data_AF-A0A8S9ZEW1-F1
#
_entry.id   AF-A0A8S9ZEW1-F1
#
_cell.length_a   1.000
_cell.length_b   1.000
_cell.length_c   1.000
_cell.angle_alpha   90.00
_cell.angle_beta   90.00
_cell.angle_gamma   90.00
#
_symmetry.space_group_name_H-M   'P 1'
#
loop_
_entity.id
_entity.type
_entity.pdbx_description
1 polymer ?
#
loop_
_entity_poly.entity_id
_entity_poly.type
_entity_poly.pdbx_seq_one_letter_code
_entity_poly.pdbx_strand_id
1 'polypeptide(L)'
;MKIFSKLILLNYSAAEHLNLRYIHIRPYSLDAKNKIIKDDQKPSAVRFDAPSHFELDGRRVATSPDIWNISTRIEQLLQRRLLKEEGNPLNLLKRKITDYFNLTYRKPRASSPLFAICENEPRLVDVFENFDSLLIPKAHPSRRTSDTYYASDNFCLRAHTSAHQFELLKKGLDNFLVIGDVYRRDEIDKTHFPCFHQIEGVRTYAPHELFGRDSPMPFFEGIHSDYELLRTDNKQETHTDATAKLLETELKKTLENLCQAIFSNAETENKLQMRWESTYFPFTHPSFELQVFFEDKWLEVLGCGIMEQSLLDSAGAGERVGWAFGLGLERLAMILYGIPDIRLFWSYDSGFVNQFKGLNPSDIVKYKQISKQPQLFMDLSFWLPEHFEGDVSIESLRSDVFDVIRMIGDDLIEQFLMDEPILALISLTLFVGSYFSGCIPLFFTLNEKRIRIASIFGAGLLVGTALCVIIPEGISALMEASNSLQNSQSIVNQPQIPAKMPEQVNAMNIQKLGVAPLVNDDHQLRNQRNDEKLNEKIKVGNVNVKEENKNLAKIPKKREAPIDKNHPTFNLENNQSDKHNKVNHKNIDGQIGFPLLIGFLFMFVIEQLTKMGAYGRNSSKSVSTIGLVIHAFADGIAMGSASSAGSKLEMQILVFVAIMLHKAPAAFALVSILLAQGLDKIKIRRHLLIFSLAAPIGTVVTYVLIQMTSPSSIDGQISETPSTSGLTGLILLFSAGTFLYIATVHVMPELMESRCSSTSTSGINGSRELLLGGLSQSSGRTSIFDILIFCISALIPAIISSFTHGGGHGHK
;
A
#
# COMPACT_ATOMS: atom_id res chain seq x y z
N MET A 1 6.49 35.98 20.80
CA MET A 1 6.91 37.16 19.99
C MET A 1 7.56 36.76 18.67
N LYS A 2 8.75 36.10 18.62
CA LYS A 2 9.36 35.66 17.34
C LYS A 2 8.48 34.70 16.53
N ILE A 3 7.86 33.71 17.18
CA ILE A 3 6.88 32.79 16.57
C ILE A 3 5.68 33.57 16.00
N PHE A 4 5.09 34.47 16.79
CA PHE A 4 3.97 35.32 16.37
C PHE A 4 4.31 36.23 15.18
N SER A 5 5.53 36.79 15.14
CA SER A 5 6.01 37.60 14.00
C SER A 5 6.20 36.76 12.73
N LYS A 6 6.75 35.54 12.84
CA LYS A 6 6.87 34.62 11.70
C LYS A 6 5.50 34.13 11.22
N LEU A 7 4.52 33.97 12.10
CA LEU A 7 3.15 33.59 11.74
C LEU A 7 2.37 34.70 11.05
N ILE A 8 2.57 35.96 11.46
CA ILE A 8 2.04 37.10 10.72
C ILE A 8 2.68 37.14 9.33
N LEU A 9 3.99 36.89 9.22
CA LEU A 9 4.67 36.77 7.92
C LEU A 9 4.13 35.59 7.10
N LEU A 10 3.82 34.46 7.75
CA LEU A 10 3.22 33.27 7.13
C LEU A 10 1.88 33.63 6.50
N ASN A 11 1.08 34.42 7.21
CA ASN A 11 -0.20 34.91 6.74
C ASN A 11 -0.04 35.78 5.47
N TYR A 12 0.81 36.81 5.51
CA TYR A 12 1.01 37.69 4.36
C TYR A 12 1.62 36.97 3.15
N SER A 13 2.67 36.18 3.36
CA SER A 13 3.40 35.53 2.27
C SER A 13 2.66 34.30 1.70
N ALA A 14 1.87 33.58 2.51
CA ALA A 14 0.96 32.55 1.98
C ALA A 14 -0.18 33.17 1.16
N ALA A 15 -0.74 34.32 1.58
CA ALA A 15 -1.74 35.03 0.77
C ALA A 15 -1.18 35.48 -0.59
N GLU A 16 0.07 35.95 -0.61
CA GLU A 16 0.76 36.43 -1.81
C GLU A 16 1.19 35.30 -2.75
N HIS A 17 1.84 34.23 -2.25
CA HIS A 17 2.35 33.14 -3.09
C HIS A 17 1.27 32.12 -3.50
N LEU A 18 0.31 31.81 -2.62
CA LEU A 18 -0.71 30.78 -2.89
C LEU A 18 -2.02 31.37 -3.43
N ASN A 19 -2.07 32.68 -3.67
CA ASN A 19 -3.26 33.37 -4.18
C ASN A 19 -4.52 33.16 -3.32
N LEU A 20 -4.38 33.29 -2.01
CA LEU A 20 -5.42 32.97 -1.04
C LEU A 20 -6.19 34.24 -0.68
N ARG A 21 -7.52 34.26 -0.89
CA ARG A 21 -8.35 35.46 -0.65
C ARG A 21 -8.57 35.81 0.84
N TYR A 22 -8.43 34.84 1.75
CA TYR A 22 -8.63 35.07 3.19
C TYR A 22 -7.86 34.03 4.00
N ILE A 23 -7.25 34.45 5.11
CA ILE A 23 -6.58 33.56 6.07
C ILE A 23 -7.11 33.85 7.48
N HIS A 24 -7.65 32.84 8.14
CA HIS A 24 -8.04 32.90 9.55
C HIS A 24 -7.03 32.13 10.39
N ILE A 25 -6.40 32.80 11.38
CA ILE A 25 -5.48 32.18 12.34
C ILE A 25 -6.15 32.19 13.71
N ARG A 26 -6.31 31.02 14.34
CA ARG A 26 -6.84 30.92 15.70
C ARG A 26 -5.79 30.30 16.63
N PRO A 27 -5.12 31.09 17.49
CA PRO A 27 -4.25 30.53 18.52
C PRO A 27 -5.10 29.98 19.68
N TYR A 28 -4.87 28.74 20.09
CA TYR A 28 -5.65 28.10 21.17
C TYR A 28 -5.28 28.57 22.60
N SER A 29 -4.21 29.36 22.78
CA SER A 29 -3.62 29.62 24.11
C SER A 29 -3.52 31.09 24.52
N LEU A 30 -4.00 32.07 23.75
CA LEU A 30 -3.97 33.47 24.15
C LEU A 30 -5.26 34.17 23.74
N ASP A 31 -5.85 34.86 24.72
CA ASP A 31 -7.03 35.73 24.67
C ASP A 31 -6.76 36.97 23.78
N ALA A 32 -6.31 36.74 22.54
CA ALA A 32 -5.82 37.74 21.61
C ALA A 32 -6.90 38.03 20.56
N LYS A 33 -7.34 39.29 20.54
CA LYS A 33 -8.36 39.84 19.64
C LYS A 33 -8.16 39.43 18.17
N ASN A 34 -9.22 38.89 17.58
CA ASN A 34 -9.37 38.61 16.14
C ASN A 34 -8.86 39.79 15.31
N LYS A 35 -7.93 39.53 14.38
CA LYS A 35 -7.51 40.50 13.36
C LYS A 35 -7.83 39.93 11.99
N ILE A 36 -8.86 40.49 11.36
CA ILE A 36 -9.23 40.21 9.96
C ILE A 36 -8.45 41.22 9.12
N ILE A 37 -7.59 40.75 8.22
CA ILE A 37 -6.93 41.57 7.22
C ILE A 37 -7.66 41.28 5.90
N LYS A 38 -8.30 42.30 5.33
CA LYS A 38 -8.86 42.25 3.98
C LYS A 38 -7.83 42.87 3.06
N ASP A 39 -7.39 42.12 2.06
CA ASP A 39 -6.67 42.69 0.92
C ASP A 39 -7.56 42.55 -0.32
N ASP A 40 -7.83 43.69 -0.98
CA ASP A 40 -8.77 43.82 -2.10
C ASP A 40 -8.07 43.68 -3.47
N GLN A 41 -6.79 43.33 -3.50
CA GLN A 41 -6.07 43.03 -4.75
C GLN A 41 -6.12 41.53 -5.05
N LYS A 42 -6.55 41.17 -6.27
CA LYS A 42 -6.44 39.80 -6.80
C LYS A 42 -4.95 39.42 -6.86
N PRO A 43 -4.46 38.46 -6.07
CA PRO A 43 -3.19 37.85 -6.36
C PRO A 43 -3.32 37.03 -7.66
N SER A 44 -2.29 37.04 -8.48
CA SER A 44 -2.03 35.95 -9.43
C SER A 44 -1.38 34.81 -8.65
N ALA A 45 -1.56 33.55 -9.03
CA ALA A 45 -0.82 32.43 -8.40
C ALA A 45 0.69 32.63 -8.63
N VAL A 46 1.41 33.16 -7.65
CA VAL A 46 2.85 33.39 -7.77
C VAL A 46 3.57 32.12 -7.33
N ARG A 47 3.79 31.20 -8.29
CA ARG A 47 4.86 30.21 -8.20
C ARG A 47 6.16 30.91 -7.81
N PHE A 48 7.04 30.25 -7.05
CA PHE A 48 8.33 30.84 -6.64
C PHE A 48 9.02 31.50 -7.84
N ASP A 49 9.46 32.75 -7.69
CA ASP A 49 10.03 33.51 -8.80
C ASP A 49 11.23 32.76 -9.40
N ALA A 50 11.05 32.22 -10.61
CA ALA A 50 12.08 31.43 -11.27
C ALA A 50 13.22 32.35 -11.74
N PRO A 51 14.47 32.14 -11.30
CA PRO A 51 15.61 32.91 -11.82
C PRO A 51 15.88 32.52 -13.27
N SER A 52 16.34 33.42 -14.14
CA SER A 52 16.59 33.07 -15.56
C SER A 52 17.50 31.84 -15.76
N HIS A 53 18.42 31.62 -14.82
CA HIS A 53 19.32 30.48 -14.80
C HIS A 53 19.54 30.03 -13.37
N PHE A 54 19.74 28.72 -13.20
CA PHE A 54 20.08 28.10 -11.93
C PHE A 54 21.42 27.38 -12.06
N GLU A 55 22.31 27.57 -11.09
CA GLU A 55 23.65 26.98 -11.09
C GLU A 55 23.91 26.25 -9.78
N LEU A 56 24.28 24.97 -9.88
CA LEU A 56 24.57 24.13 -8.73
C LEU A 56 25.61 23.06 -9.10
N ASP A 57 26.61 22.86 -8.23
CA ASP A 57 27.66 21.84 -8.39
C ASP A 57 28.35 21.86 -9.77
N GLY A 58 28.55 23.06 -10.35
CA GLY A 58 29.19 23.25 -11.66
C GLY A 58 28.30 23.04 -12.87
N ARG A 59 27.00 22.75 -12.67
CA ARG A 59 25.99 22.68 -13.74
C ARG A 59 25.16 23.95 -13.75
N ARG A 60 25.07 24.62 -14.90
CA ARG A 60 24.25 25.83 -15.12
C ARG A 60 23.16 25.55 -16.13
N VAL A 61 21.90 25.74 -15.74
CA VAL A 61 20.72 25.40 -16.54
C VAL A 61 19.81 26.61 -16.70
N ALA A 62 19.12 26.71 -17.83
CA ALA A 62 18.00 27.63 -17.98
C ALA A 62 16.79 27.08 -17.20
N THR A 63 16.06 27.95 -16.53
CA THR A 63 14.87 27.53 -15.76
C THR A 63 13.61 27.64 -16.61
N SER A 64 12.60 26.84 -16.26
CA SER A 64 11.26 26.94 -16.85
C SER A 64 10.29 27.46 -15.77
N PRO A 65 9.77 28.70 -15.88
CA PRO A 65 8.80 29.25 -14.92
C PRO A 65 7.55 28.38 -14.72
N ASP A 66 7.22 27.56 -15.71
CA ASP A 66 6.04 26.69 -15.70
C ASP A 66 6.20 25.41 -14.86
N ILE A 67 7.42 25.03 -14.48
CA ILE A 67 7.68 23.81 -13.68
C ILE A 67 8.56 24.08 -12.46
N TRP A 68 9.21 25.25 -12.42
CA TRP A 68 10.06 25.67 -11.31
C TRP A 68 9.28 25.64 -9.99
N ASN A 69 9.78 24.85 -9.04
CA ASN A 69 9.18 24.70 -7.71
C ASN A 69 10.23 24.66 -6.57
N ILE A 70 11.47 25.09 -6.86
CA ILE A 70 12.53 25.21 -5.85
C ILE A 70 12.33 26.50 -5.06
N SER A 71 12.00 26.38 -3.77
CA SER A 71 11.81 27.52 -2.88
C SER A 71 13.14 28.06 -2.32
N THR A 72 13.14 29.31 -1.84
CA THR A 72 14.32 29.91 -1.19
C THR A 72 14.81 29.10 0.01
N ARG A 73 13.92 28.38 0.71
CA ARG A 73 14.34 27.47 1.79
C ARG A 73 15.12 26.28 1.27
N ILE A 74 14.72 25.70 0.15
CA ILE A 74 15.48 24.61 -0.48
C ILE A 74 16.86 25.12 -0.94
N GLU A 75 16.93 26.33 -1.49
CA GLU A 75 18.22 26.97 -1.83
C GLU A 75 19.13 27.16 -0.62
N GLN A 76 18.59 27.49 0.56
CA GLN A 76 19.37 27.55 1.80
C GLN A 76 19.88 26.17 2.23
N LEU A 77 19.06 25.12 2.14
CA LEU A 77 19.48 23.75 2.45
C LEU A 77 20.60 23.28 1.52
N LEU A 78 20.56 23.66 0.24
CA LEU A 78 21.62 23.38 -0.73
C LEU A 78 22.99 23.98 -0.37
N GLN A 79 23.05 25.00 0.49
CA GLN A 79 24.33 25.62 0.89
C GLN A 79 25.06 24.84 1.98
N ARG A 80 24.36 23.98 2.74
CA ARG A 80 24.93 23.26 3.87
C ARG A 80 25.26 21.81 3.51
N ARG A 81 26.39 21.30 3.99
CA ARG A 81 26.88 19.94 3.71
C ARG A 81 27.04 19.15 5.02
N LEU A 82 25.94 18.64 5.56
CA LEU A 82 25.91 17.95 6.86
C LEU A 82 26.92 16.79 6.95
N LEU A 83 27.08 16.03 5.87
CA LEU A 83 28.02 14.91 5.80
C LEU A 83 29.51 15.29 5.88
N LYS A 84 29.85 16.59 5.86
CA LYS A 84 31.20 17.12 6.05
C LYS A 84 31.40 17.76 7.43
N GLU A 85 30.34 17.94 8.21
CA GLU A 85 30.40 18.56 9.53
C GLU A 85 30.77 17.52 10.60
N GLU A 86 31.91 17.67 11.26
CA GLU A 86 32.39 16.70 12.28
C GLU A 86 31.46 16.56 13.49
N GLY A 87 30.70 17.60 13.83
CA GLY A 87 29.73 17.57 14.92
C GLY A 87 28.35 17.04 14.51
N ASN A 88 28.17 16.60 13.26
CA ASN A 88 26.91 16.05 12.77
C ASN A 88 26.91 14.51 12.88
N PRO A 89 25.90 13.90 13.50
CA PRO A 89 25.83 12.44 13.63
C PRO A 89 25.76 11.70 12.28
N LEU A 90 25.28 12.33 11.21
CA LEU A 90 25.26 11.73 9.88
C LEU A 90 26.68 11.55 9.32
N ASN A 91 27.61 12.45 9.61
CA ASN A 91 29.03 12.29 9.26
C ASN A 91 29.64 11.07 9.97
N LEU A 92 29.32 10.90 11.26
CA LEU A 92 29.78 9.77 12.08
C LEU A 92 29.28 8.43 11.52
N LEU A 93 27.97 8.34 11.23
CA LEU A 93 27.36 7.15 10.65
C LEU A 93 27.91 6.85 9.26
N LYS A 94 28.06 7.87 8.41
CA LYS A 94 28.69 7.74 7.09
C LYS A 94 30.07 7.11 7.19
N ARG A 95 30.94 7.66 8.05
CA ARG A 95 32.30 7.14 8.27
C ARG A 95 32.27 5.69 8.72
N LYS A 96 31.36 5.34 9.63
CA LYS A 96 31.17 3.95 10.09
C LYS A 96 30.87 2.99 8.93
N ILE A 97 29.97 3.37 8.03
CA ILE A 97 29.57 2.56 6.87
C ILE A 97 30.73 2.48 5.87
N THR A 98 31.38 3.59 5.55
CA THR A 98 32.53 3.58 4.61
C THR A 98 33.69 2.76 5.13
N ASP A 99 33.99 2.85 6.43
CA ASP A 99 35.05 2.07 7.08
C ASP A 99 34.72 0.57 7.04
N TYR A 100 33.46 0.21 7.28
CA TYR A 100 32.99 -1.18 7.17
C TYR A 100 33.21 -1.76 5.77
N PHE A 101 32.80 -1.06 4.71
CA PHE A 101 33.00 -1.53 3.33
C PHE A 101 34.49 -1.61 2.98
N ASN A 102 35.28 -0.61 3.37
CA ASN A 102 36.73 -0.62 3.17
C ASN A 102 37.37 -1.83 3.87
N LEU A 103 37.05 -2.11 5.13
CA LEU A 103 37.64 -3.23 5.87
C LEU A 103 37.16 -4.60 5.37
N THR A 104 35.90 -4.70 4.94
CA THR A 104 35.29 -5.96 4.48
C THR A 104 35.86 -6.39 3.13
N TYR A 105 36.02 -5.44 2.21
CA TYR A 105 36.37 -5.73 0.82
C TYR A 105 37.82 -5.38 0.43
N ARG A 106 38.59 -4.67 1.26
CA ARG A 106 40.02 -4.41 0.99
C ARG A 106 40.91 -5.45 1.69
N LYS A 107 41.16 -6.61 1.06
CA LYS A 107 42.13 -7.59 1.57
C LYS A 107 43.49 -7.45 0.87
N PRO A 108 44.63 -7.76 1.55
CA PRO A 108 45.98 -7.60 0.99
C PRO A 108 46.33 -8.51 -0.21
N ARG A 109 45.45 -9.44 -0.61
CA ARG A 109 45.64 -10.31 -1.78
C ARG A 109 44.85 -9.76 -2.97
N ALA A 110 45.48 -9.83 -4.15
CA ALA A 110 45.17 -9.10 -5.38
C ALA A 110 43.82 -9.39 -6.09
N SER A 111 42.77 -9.77 -5.36
CA SER A 111 41.46 -10.13 -5.95
C SER A 111 40.26 -9.77 -5.06
N SER A 112 40.36 -8.70 -4.27
CA SER A 112 39.20 -8.23 -3.48
C SER A 112 38.63 -6.96 -4.12
N PRO A 113 37.29 -6.88 -4.31
CA PRO A 113 36.68 -5.77 -5.03
C PRO A 113 36.86 -4.47 -4.23
N LEU A 114 37.35 -3.42 -4.88
CA LEU A 114 37.45 -2.10 -4.24
C LEU A 114 36.14 -1.34 -4.49
N PHE A 115 35.49 -0.88 -3.42
CA PHE A 115 34.36 0.05 -3.52
C PHE A 115 34.88 1.48 -3.63
N ALA A 116 34.67 2.12 -4.79
CA ALA A 116 34.96 3.53 -4.95
C ALA A 116 33.96 4.38 -4.15
N ILE A 117 34.44 5.35 -3.38
CA ILE A 117 33.58 6.24 -2.60
C ILE A 117 33.33 7.53 -3.40
N CYS A 118 32.08 7.76 -3.78
CA CYS A 118 31.65 8.88 -4.63
C CYS A 118 30.79 9.86 -3.82
N GLU A 119 31.40 10.94 -3.32
CA GLU A 119 30.71 11.97 -2.51
C GLU A 119 30.48 13.30 -3.23
N ASN A 120 31.02 13.46 -4.45
CA ASN A 120 31.03 14.72 -5.20
C ASN A 120 30.09 14.68 -6.41
N GLU A 121 29.25 13.65 -6.54
CA GLU A 121 28.27 13.59 -7.62
C GLU A 121 27.28 14.75 -7.52
N PRO A 122 26.83 15.32 -8.65
CA PRO A 122 26.03 16.54 -8.67
C PRO A 122 24.64 16.32 -8.07
N ARG A 123 24.11 17.35 -7.41
CA ARG A 123 22.72 17.35 -6.91
C ARG A 123 21.69 17.76 -7.96
N LEU A 124 22.07 18.65 -8.87
CA LEU A 124 21.27 19.03 -10.03
C LEU A 124 21.52 18.00 -11.14
N VAL A 125 20.51 17.21 -11.45
CA VAL A 125 20.59 16.07 -12.37
C VAL A 125 19.60 16.23 -13.51
N ASP A 126 19.91 15.60 -14.65
CA ASP A 126 18.97 15.45 -15.72
C ASP A 126 17.81 14.55 -15.27
N VAL A 127 16.60 14.82 -15.79
CA VAL A 127 15.43 13.95 -15.61
C VAL A 127 15.71 12.54 -16.14
N PHE A 128 16.60 12.43 -17.13
CA PHE A 128 17.11 11.15 -17.60
C PHE A 128 17.87 10.41 -16.50
N GLU A 129 18.86 11.05 -15.88
CA GLU A 129 19.69 10.47 -14.80
C GLU A 129 18.83 10.08 -13.58
N ASN A 130 17.89 10.94 -13.17
CA ASN A 130 17.07 10.67 -11.99
C ASN A 130 15.98 9.62 -12.22
N PHE A 131 15.56 9.37 -13.46
CA PHE A 131 14.40 8.50 -13.69
C PHE A 131 14.53 7.56 -14.89
N ASP A 132 14.81 8.07 -16.08
CA ASP A 132 14.77 7.27 -17.31
C ASP A 132 15.86 6.19 -17.33
N SER A 133 17.08 6.53 -16.88
CA SER A 133 18.18 5.56 -16.77
C SER A 133 17.93 4.46 -15.75
N LEU A 134 16.95 4.66 -14.86
CA LEU A 134 16.49 3.71 -13.86
C LEU A 134 15.18 3.03 -14.27
N LEU A 135 14.81 3.10 -15.55
CA LEU A 135 13.63 2.45 -16.13
C LEU A 135 12.31 2.90 -15.49
N ILE A 136 12.30 4.02 -14.79
CA ILE A 136 11.10 4.55 -14.14
C ILE A 136 10.15 5.01 -15.26
N PRO A 137 8.88 4.56 -15.33
CA PRO A 137 7.97 4.98 -16.40
C PRO A 137 7.68 6.49 -16.39
N LYS A 138 7.36 7.10 -17.55
CA LYS A 138 7.03 8.53 -17.64
C LYS A 138 5.77 8.92 -16.84
N ALA A 139 4.82 8.00 -16.70
CA ALA A 139 3.60 8.18 -15.90
C ALA A 139 3.78 7.87 -14.41
N HIS A 140 4.99 7.52 -13.96
CA HIS A 140 5.23 7.11 -12.59
C HIS A 140 4.99 8.27 -11.60
N PRO A 141 4.30 8.06 -10.46
CA PRO A 141 3.98 9.13 -9.51
C PRO A 141 5.19 9.92 -9.02
N SER A 142 6.35 9.27 -8.82
CA SER A 142 7.57 9.96 -8.36
C SER A 142 8.05 11.10 -9.27
N ARG A 143 7.60 11.14 -10.54
CA ARG A 143 7.93 12.22 -11.48
C ARG A 143 7.06 13.46 -11.31
N ARG A 144 5.98 13.40 -10.52
CA ARG A 144 5.05 14.52 -10.34
C ARG A 144 5.77 15.69 -9.70
N THR A 145 5.34 16.90 -10.06
CA THR A 145 5.80 18.14 -9.43
C THR A 145 5.42 18.22 -7.95
N SER A 146 4.44 17.43 -7.50
CA SER A 146 4.07 17.29 -6.08
C SER A 146 5.15 16.61 -5.24
N ASP A 147 6.01 15.79 -5.84
CA ASP A 147 6.92 14.88 -5.13
C ASP A 147 8.40 15.24 -5.39
N THR A 148 8.69 15.87 -6.54
CA THR A 148 10.06 16.20 -7.00
C THR A 148 10.27 17.71 -7.19
N TYR A 149 11.47 18.19 -6.82
CA TYR A 149 11.89 19.57 -7.08
C TYR A 149 12.51 19.72 -8.48
N TYR A 150 11.85 20.47 -9.35
CA TYR A 150 12.26 20.74 -10.73
C TYR A 150 12.84 22.15 -10.89
N ALA A 151 13.96 22.23 -11.61
CA ALA A 151 14.53 23.49 -12.08
C ALA A 151 14.06 23.84 -13.51
N SER A 152 13.82 22.83 -14.33
CA SER A 152 13.23 22.94 -15.67
C SER A 152 12.63 21.59 -16.07
N ASP A 153 12.05 21.50 -17.26
CA ASP A 153 11.44 20.26 -17.78
C ASP A 153 12.44 19.10 -17.90
N ASN A 154 13.74 19.42 -18.02
CA ASN A 154 14.81 18.45 -18.20
C ASN A 154 15.72 18.31 -16.98
N PHE A 155 15.60 19.17 -15.96
CA PHE A 155 16.49 19.16 -14.80
C PHE A 155 15.73 19.23 -13.47
N CYS A 156 16.13 18.37 -12.53
CA CYS A 156 15.60 18.34 -11.18
C CYS A 156 16.72 18.22 -10.14
N LEU A 157 16.39 18.49 -8.88
CA LEU A 157 17.23 18.05 -7.77
C LEU A 157 17.05 16.53 -7.61
N ARG A 158 18.14 15.80 -7.42
CA ARG A 158 18.10 14.34 -7.30
C ARG A 158 17.21 13.90 -6.13
N ALA A 159 16.24 13.02 -6.42
CA ALA A 159 15.32 12.47 -5.41
C ALA A 159 15.90 11.26 -4.66
N HIS A 160 16.97 10.69 -5.20
CA HIS A 160 17.70 9.55 -4.63
C HIS A 160 19.13 9.47 -5.19
N THR A 161 20.05 8.85 -4.44
CA THR A 161 21.44 8.62 -4.89
C THR A 161 21.55 7.67 -6.08
N SER A 162 20.53 6.85 -6.33
CA SER A 162 20.45 5.94 -7.48
C SER A 162 20.54 6.67 -8.83
N ALA A 163 20.27 7.98 -8.87
CA ALA A 163 20.41 8.81 -10.08
C ALA A 163 21.82 8.76 -10.70
N HIS A 164 22.82 8.36 -9.93
CA HIS A 164 24.22 8.28 -10.37
C HIS A 164 24.66 6.86 -10.76
N GLN A 165 23.81 5.83 -10.59
CA GLN A 165 24.18 4.45 -10.91
C GLN A 165 24.60 4.30 -12.37
N PHE A 166 23.76 4.79 -13.29
CA PHE A 166 23.97 4.65 -14.73
C PHE A 166 25.27 5.31 -15.18
N GLU A 167 25.50 6.57 -14.81
CA GLU A 167 26.69 7.32 -15.23
C GLU A 167 27.98 6.76 -14.61
N LEU A 168 27.95 6.23 -13.38
CA LEU A 168 29.11 5.59 -12.76
C LEU A 168 29.42 4.23 -13.40
N LEU A 169 28.40 3.42 -13.71
CA LEU A 169 28.57 2.17 -14.45
C LEU A 169 29.14 2.42 -15.85
N LYS A 170 28.62 3.44 -16.55
CA LYS A 170 29.09 3.86 -17.87
C LYS A 170 30.53 4.39 -17.87
N LYS A 171 30.99 4.96 -16.75
CA LYS A 171 32.40 5.32 -16.53
C LYS A 171 33.29 4.10 -16.23
N GLY A 172 32.73 2.89 -16.16
CA GLY A 172 33.44 1.64 -15.93
C GLY A 172 33.67 1.29 -14.47
N LEU A 173 32.91 1.87 -13.53
CA LEU A 173 32.98 1.46 -12.13
C LEU A 173 32.17 0.19 -11.88
N ASP A 174 32.85 -0.88 -11.45
CA ASP A 174 32.20 -2.15 -11.12
C ASP A 174 31.58 -2.17 -9.72
N ASN A 175 32.19 -1.47 -8.76
CA ASN A 175 31.79 -1.44 -7.35
C ASN A 175 31.97 -0.03 -6.77
N PHE A 176 30.91 0.55 -6.22
CA PHE A 176 30.97 1.91 -5.71
C PHE A 176 29.91 2.17 -4.65
N LEU A 177 30.21 3.13 -3.76
CA LEU A 177 29.25 3.75 -2.86
C LEU A 177 29.02 5.20 -3.31
N VAL A 178 27.77 5.59 -3.51
CA VAL A 178 27.39 6.99 -3.75
C VAL A 178 26.81 7.55 -2.48
N ILE A 179 27.33 8.68 -2.02
CA ILE A 179 26.93 9.25 -0.73
C ILE A 179 26.54 10.71 -0.93
N GLY A 180 25.34 11.08 -0.52
CA GLY A 180 24.91 12.46 -0.71
C GLY A 180 23.55 12.81 -0.13
N ASP A 181 23.31 14.11 -0.09
CA ASP A 181 22.01 14.75 0.10
C ASP A 181 21.08 14.51 -1.11
N VAL A 182 19.81 14.28 -0.83
CA VAL A 182 18.72 14.05 -1.79
C VAL A 182 17.50 14.87 -1.37
N TYR A 183 16.65 15.22 -2.34
CA TYR A 183 15.60 16.22 -2.16
C TYR A 183 14.24 15.68 -2.58
N ARG A 184 13.24 15.78 -1.70
CA ARG A 184 11.86 15.36 -1.96
C ARG A 184 10.86 16.36 -1.40
N ARG A 185 9.75 16.55 -2.12
CA ARG A 185 8.58 17.25 -1.61
C ARG A 185 7.74 16.23 -0.85
N ASP A 186 7.49 16.49 0.42
CA ASP A 186 6.89 15.51 1.32
C ASP A 186 6.19 16.22 2.49
N GLU A 187 5.50 15.47 3.33
CA GLU A 187 4.77 15.93 4.51
C GLU A 187 5.68 16.60 5.55
N ILE A 188 5.06 17.37 6.46
CA ILE A 188 5.77 18.03 7.58
C ILE A 188 5.43 17.28 8.86
N ASP A 189 6.37 16.44 9.29
CA ASP A 189 6.34 15.76 10.58
C ASP A 189 7.78 15.52 11.10
N LYS A 190 7.90 14.80 12.21
CA LYS A 190 9.18 14.48 12.87
C LYS A 190 10.07 13.48 12.10
N THR A 191 9.55 12.83 11.07
CA THR A 191 10.20 11.78 10.27
C THR A 191 10.47 12.18 8.81
N HIS A 192 9.81 13.22 8.30
CA HIS A 192 9.93 13.71 6.93
C HIS A 192 10.57 15.09 6.89
N PHE A 193 11.58 15.25 6.02
CA PHE A 193 12.29 16.51 5.82
C PHE A 193 12.63 16.67 4.33
N PRO A 194 12.56 17.89 3.75
CA PRO A 194 12.75 18.09 2.31
C PRO A 194 14.13 17.71 1.78
N CYS A 195 15.13 17.66 2.66
CA CYS A 195 16.50 17.27 2.34
C CYS A 195 16.97 16.22 3.36
N PHE A 196 17.28 15.03 2.89
CA PHE A 196 17.84 13.97 3.71
C PHE A 196 19.00 13.32 2.96
N HIS A 197 19.68 12.33 3.53
CA HIS A 197 20.92 11.79 3.00
C HIS A 197 20.83 10.28 2.78
N GLN A 198 21.42 9.83 1.68
CA GLN A 198 21.46 8.43 1.31
C GLN A 198 22.90 7.94 1.10
N ILE A 199 23.06 6.63 1.28
CA ILE A 199 24.19 5.87 0.74
C ILE A 199 23.62 4.83 -0.21
N GLU A 200 24.01 4.94 -1.48
CA GLU A 200 23.83 3.90 -2.48
C GLU A 200 25.05 2.99 -2.46
N GLY A 201 24.86 1.68 -2.62
CA GLY A 201 25.94 0.76 -2.95
C GLY A 201 25.59 -0.09 -4.16
N VAL A 202 26.53 -0.19 -5.09
CA VAL A 202 26.44 -1.04 -6.29
C VAL A 202 27.61 -2.01 -6.29
N ARG A 203 27.32 -3.28 -6.60
CA ARG A 203 28.32 -4.33 -6.80
C ARG A 203 27.95 -5.17 -8.02
N THR A 204 28.84 -5.21 -9.00
CA THR A 204 28.68 -6.04 -10.21
C THR A 204 29.72 -7.17 -10.25
N TYR A 205 29.41 -8.25 -10.95
CA TYR A 205 30.21 -9.46 -11.01
C TYR A 205 30.47 -9.86 -12.46
N ALA A 206 31.70 -10.24 -12.74
CA ALA A 206 32.05 -11.05 -13.90
C ALA A 206 31.74 -12.55 -13.63
N PRO A 207 31.59 -13.40 -14.67
CA PRO A 207 31.17 -14.80 -14.49
C PRO A 207 32.03 -15.59 -13.50
N HIS A 208 33.34 -15.42 -13.61
CA HIS A 208 34.32 -16.09 -12.75
C HIS A 208 34.31 -15.59 -11.29
N GLU A 209 33.76 -14.40 -11.02
CA GLU A 209 33.63 -13.83 -9.68
C GLU A 209 32.41 -14.39 -8.93
N LEU A 210 31.33 -14.69 -9.66
CA LEU A 210 30.09 -15.22 -9.06
C LEU A 210 30.12 -16.75 -8.94
N PHE A 211 30.57 -17.46 -9.97
CA PHE A 211 30.54 -18.93 -10.01
C PHE A 211 31.89 -19.60 -9.75
N GLY A 212 32.99 -18.84 -9.75
CA GLY A 212 34.36 -19.37 -9.72
C GLY A 212 34.94 -19.60 -11.12
N ARG A 213 36.28 -19.62 -11.22
CA ARG A 213 37.03 -19.62 -12.50
C ARG A 213 36.73 -20.81 -13.42
N ASP A 214 36.38 -21.97 -12.85
CA ASP A 214 36.21 -23.22 -13.58
C ASP A 214 34.74 -23.59 -13.81
N SER A 215 33.80 -22.71 -13.44
CA SER A 215 32.37 -23.01 -13.57
C SER A 215 31.86 -22.77 -15.00
N PRO A 216 31.21 -23.76 -15.64
CA PRO A 216 30.61 -23.61 -16.96
C PRO A 216 29.24 -22.91 -16.94
N MET A 217 28.78 -22.42 -15.78
CA MET A 217 27.44 -21.86 -15.61
C MET A 217 27.32 -20.49 -16.29
N PRO A 218 26.37 -20.27 -17.22
CA PRO A 218 26.14 -18.97 -17.83
C PRO A 218 25.38 -18.04 -16.86
N PHE A 219 25.64 -16.74 -16.97
CA PHE A 219 24.80 -15.73 -16.30
C PHE A 219 23.37 -15.73 -16.81
N PHE A 220 23.25 -15.86 -18.13
CA PHE A 220 22.02 -15.66 -18.87
C PHE A 220 21.48 -16.96 -19.43
N GLU A 221 20.16 -17.03 -19.53
CA GLU A 221 19.50 -18.11 -20.26
C GLU A 221 19.87 -18.03 -21.74
N GLY A 222 20.21 -19.18 -22.34
CA GLY A 222 20.62 -19.22 -23.74
C GLY A 222 19.43 -19.03 -24.68
N ILE A 223 19.60 -18.24 -25.75
CA ILE A 223 18.60 -18.02 -26.82
C ILE A 223 18.20 -19.34 -27.53
N HIS A 224 18.94 -20.43 -27.30
CA HIS A 224 18.74 -21.73 -27.95
C HIS A 224 17.86 -22.73 -27.21
N SER A 225 17.28 -22.36 -26.07
CA SER A 225 16.31 -23.22 -25.39
C SER A 225 14.90 -22.92 -25.91
N ASP A 226 14.14 -23.92 -26.34
CA ASP A 226 12.75 -23.83 -26.85
C ASP A 226 11.72 -23.29 -25.79
N TYR A 227 12.19 -22.63 -24.74
CA TYR A 227 11.40 -22.07 -23.63
C TYR A 227 11.29 -20.55 -23.80
N GLU A 228 10.08 -20.00 -23.60
CA GLU A 228 9.89 -18.55 -23.51
C GLU A 228 10.66 -18.01 -22.30
N LEU A 229 11.49 -16.98 -22.51
CA LEU A 229 12.15 -16.24 -21.44
C LEU A 229 11.06 -15.61 -20.55
N LEU A 230 10.94 -16.11 -19.33
CA LEU A 230 9.86 -15.72 -18.41
C LEU A 230 10.45 -15.02 -17.19
N ARG A 231 9.97 -13.80 -16.93
CA ARG A 231 10.15 -13.12 -15.66
C ARG A 231 9.27 -13.83 -14.61
N THR A 232 9.85 -14.16 -13.46
CA THR A 232 9.13 -14.75 -12.32
C THR A 232 9.33 -13.87 -11.08
N ASP A 233 8.64 -14.17 -9.98
CA ASP A 233 8.81 -13.43 -8.71
C ASP A 233 10.26 -13.45 -8.18
N ASN A 234 11.07 -14.43 -8.61
CA ASN A 234 12.42 -14.65 -8.09
C ASN A 234 13.55 -14.27 -9.07
N LYS A 235 13.25 -14.02 -10.35
CA LYS A 235 14.27 -13.72 -11.37
C LYS A 235 13.74 -12.88 -12.53
N GLN A 236 14.66 -12.20 -13.21
CA GLN A 236 14.44 -11.57 -14.50
C GLN A 236 14.38 -12.60 -15.63
N GLU A 237 13.79 -12.19 -16.75
CA GLU A 237 13.61 -13.01 -17.95
C GLU A 237 14.94 -13.50 -18.54
N THR A 238 16.02 -12.72 -18.45
CA THR A 238 17.33 -13.10 -19.02
C THR A 238 18.22 -13.86 -18.05
N HIS A 239 17.99 -13.75 -16.73
CA HIS A 239 18.86 -14.36 -15.72
C HIS A 239 18.52 -15.82 -15.48
N THR A 240 19.54 -16.66 -15.29
CA THR A 240 19.33 -18.03 -14.79
C THR A 240 18.92 -18.01 -13.30
N ASP A 241 18.19 -19.03 -12.85
CA ASP A 241 17.83 -19.21 -11.44
C ASP A 241 19.07 -19.22 -10.52
N ALA A 242 20.17 -19.81 -10.99
CA ALA A 242 21.43 -19.88 -10.26
C ALA A 242 22.03 -18.48 -10.06
N THR A 243 22.05 -17.66 -11.10
CA THR A 243 22.52 -16.26 -11.03
C THR A 243 21.67 -15.47 -10.03
N ALA A 244 20.35 -15.50 -10.18
CA ALA A 244 19.44 -14.75 -9.32
C ALA A 244 19.58 -15.14 -7.84
N LYS A 245 19.62 -16.46 -7.55
CA LYS A 245 19.73 -16.97 -6.17
C LYS A 245 21.06 -16.61 -5.51
N LEU A 246 22.16 -16.70 -6.25
CA LEU A 246 23.48 -16.35 -5.72
C LEU A 246 23.59 -14.86 -5.43
N LEU A 247 23.15 -14.00 -6.36
CA LEU A 247 23.16 -12.56 -6.14
C LEU A 247 22.27 -12.16 -4.96
N GLU A 248 21.07 -12.75 -4.84
CA GLU A 248 20.16 -12.51 -3.72
C GLU A 248 20.83 -12.87 -2.39
N THR A 249 21.46 -14.05 -2.34
CA THR A 249 22.13 -14.54 -1.13
C THR A 249 23.31 -13.64 -0.74
N GLU A 250 24.13 -13.23 -1.70
CA GLU A 250 25.26 -12.32 -1.47
C GLU A 250 24.80 -10.93 -1.03
N LEU A 251 23.75 -10.38 -1.65
CA LEU A 251 23.15 -9.10 -1.28
C LEU A 251 22.63 -9.13 0.15
N LYS A 252 21.75 -10.08 0.48
CA LYS A 252 21.12 -10.18 1.81
C LYS A 252 22.17 -10.38 2.89
N LYS A 253 23.14 -11.27 2.66
CA LYS A 253 24.25 -11.50 3.61
C LYS A 253 25.11 -10.24 3.81
N THR A 254 25.39 -9.49 2.75
CA THR A 254 26.16 -8.24 2.84
C THR A 254 25.44 -7.23 3.71
N LEU A 255 24.14 -7.04 3.49
CA LEU A 255 23.31 -6.06 4.20
C LEU A 255 23.01 -6.46 5.65
N GLU A 256 22.77 -7.74 5.92
CA GLU A 256 22.63 -8.25 7.30
C GLU A 256 23.91 -8.01 8.10
N ASN A 257 25.09 -8.28 7.52
CA ASN A 257 26.36 -8.03 8.18
C ASN A 257 26.63 -6.53 8.37
N LEU A 258 26.25 -5.69 7.40
CA LEU A 258 26.33 -4.23 7.52
C LEU A 258 25.45 -3.73 8.67
N CYS A 259 24.18 -4.14 8.72
CA CYS A 259 23.27 -3.78 9.81
C CYS A 259 23.80 -4.26 11.17
N GLN A 260 24.29 -5.49 11.25
CA GLN A 260 24.96 -5.98 12.46
C GLN A 260 26.16 -5.10 12.82
N ALA A 261 27.01 -4.69 11.88
CA ALA A 261 28.14 -3.81 12.16
C ALA A 261 27.73 -2.39 12.59
N ILE A 262 26.64 -1.85 12.07
CA ILE A 262 26.11 -0.54 12.46
C ILE A 262 25.58 -0.59 13.91
N PHE A 263 24.82 -1.63 14.27
CA PHE A 263 24.10 -1.72 15.53
C PHE A 263 24.78 -2.58 16.62
N SER A 264 25.87 -3.28 16.32
CA SER A 264 26.58 -4.19 17.26
C SER A 264 27.09 -3.53 18.52
N ASN A 265 27.25 -2.21 18.51
CA ASN A 265 27.69 -1.44 19.67
C ASN A 265 26.54 -0.68 20.36
N ALA A 266 25.29 -0.82 19.90
CA ALA A 266 24.17 -0.28 20.64
C ALA A 266 23.93 -1.16 21.88
N GLU A 267 23.69 -0.54 23.05
CA GLU A 267 23.20 -1.22 24.26
C GLU A 267 21.77 -1.77 24.04
N THR A 268 21.61 -2.67 23.08
CA THR A 268 20.39 -3.45 22.91
C THR A 268 20.62 -4.78 23.62
N GLU A 269 20.03 -4.90 24.82
CA GLU A 269 19.97 -6.16 25.58
C GLU A 269 19.30 -7.31 24.78
N ASN A 270 18.64 -6.98 23.66
CA ASN A 270 18.07 -7.92 22.71
C ASN A 270 18.85 -7.96 21.38
N LYS A 271 19.01 -9.16 20.82
CA LYS A 271 19.56 -9.39 19.47
C LYS A 271 18.79 -8.55 18.46
N LEU A 272 19.49 -7.76 17.64
CA LEU A 272 18.91 -6.98 16.53
C LEU A 272 18.04 -7.90 15.67
N GLN A 273 16.73 -7.62 15.63
CA GLN A 273 15.79 -8.38 14.80
C GLN A 273 15.66 -7.70 13.44
N MET A 274 15.81 -8.49 12.39
CA MET A 274 15.74 -8.03 11.01
C MET A 274 14.78 -8.92 10.24
N ARG A 275 14.11 -8.36 9.24
CA ARG A 275 13.33 -9.14 8.27
C ARG A 275 13.43 -8.53 6.87
N TRP A 276 13.25 -9.40 5.89
CA TRP A 276 13.17 -9.05 4.48
C TRP A 276 11.71 -9.00 4.05
N GLU A 277 11.30 -7.90 3.43
CA GLU A 277 10.00 -7.76 2.78
C GLU A 277 10.21 -7.67 1.27
N SER A 278 9.40 -8.37 0.48
CA SER A 278 9.45 -8.25 -0.97
C SER A 278 8.80 -6.94 -1.41
N THR A 279 9.45 -6.20 -2.29
CA THR A 279 8.97 -4.90 -2.79
C THR A 279 9.19 -4.81 -4.31
N TYR A 280 8.95 -3.64 -4.88
CA TYR A 280 9.17 -3.38 -6.30
C TYR A 280 9.91 -2.05 -6.52
N PHE A 281 11.00 -2.10 -7.27
CA PHE A 281 11.67 -0.93 -7.83
C PHE A 281 11.84 -1.12 -9.35
N PRO A 282 11.59 -0.11 -10.20
CA PRO A 282 11.71 -0.26 -11.65
C PRO A 282 13.11 -0.65 -12.16
N PHE A 283 14.16 -0.45 -11.36
CA PHE A 283 15.56 -0.70 -11.70
C PHE A 283 16.15 -1.92 -11.00
N THR A 284 15.36 -2.66 -10.21
CA THR A 284 15.80 -3.94 -9.62
C THR A 284 14.70 -5.01 -9.64
N HIS A 285 15.07 -6.26 -9.93
CA HIS A 285 14.16 -7.40 -9.85
C HIS A 285 14.94 -8.72 -9.64
N PRO A 286 14.64 -9.53 -8.60
CA PRO A 286 13.71 -9.24 -7.50
C PRO A 286 14.22 -8.10 -6.60
N SER A 287 13.28 -7.46 -5.89
CA SER A 287 13.51 -6.32 -5.02
C SER A 287 13.08 -6.61 -3.58
N PHE A 288 13.81 -6.05 -2.62
CA PHE A 288 13.60 -6.28 -1.19
C PHE A 288 13.81 -5.00 -0.37
N GLU A 289 13.06 -4.88 0.71
CA GLU A 289 13.30 -3.95 1.80
C GLU A 289 13.80 -4.70 3.03
N LEU A 290 14.79 -4.13 3.71
CA LEU A 290 15.21 -4.63 5.02
C LEU A 290 14.57 -3.78 6.10
N GLN A 291 13.89 -4.44 7.03
CA GLN A 291 13.27 -3.78 8.17
C GLN A 291 13.95 -4.23 9.47
N VAL A 292 14.10 -3.30 10.41
CA VAL A 292 14.66 -3.51 11.74
C VAL A 292 13.56 -3.30 12.79
N PHE A 293 13.52 -4.18 13.78
CA PHE A 293 12.59 -4.02 14.91
C PHE A 293 13.16 -3.02 15.93
N PHE A 294 12.44 -1.92 16.15
CA PHE A 294 12.82 -0.85 17.06
C PHE A 294 11.57 -0.20 17.67
N GLU A 295 11.57 0.05 18.98
CA GLU A 295 10.44 0.64 19.73
C GLU A 295 9.09 -0.04 19.41
N ASP A 296 9.07 -1.37 19.47
CA ASP A 296 7.90 -2.22 19.19
C ASP A 296 7.30 -2.06 17.77
N LYS A 297 8.09 -1.53 16.83
CA LYS A 297 7.70 -1.34 15.43
C LYS A 297 8.76 -1.85 14.48
N TRP A 298 8.31 -2.33 13.33
CA TRP A 298 9.21 -2.64 12.22
C TRP A 298 9.41 -1.39 11.37
N LEU A 299 10.66 -0.97 11.27
CA LEU A 299 11.06 0.22 10.51
C LEU A 299 11.91 -0.22 9.32
N GLU A 300 11.46 0.09 8.11
CA GLU A 300 12.23 -0.04 6.88
C GLU A 300 13.48 0.85 6.97
N VAL A 301 14.67 0.27 6.79
CA VAL A 301 15.95 1.00 6.88
C VAL A 301 16.67 1.13 5.55
N LEU A 302 16.35 0.28 4.57
CA LEU A 302 16.91 0.33 3.21
C LEU A 302 16.04 -0.45 2.22
N GLY A 303 16.15 -0.07 0.95
CA GLY A 303 15.67 -0.81 -0.21
C GLY A 303 16.85 -1.36 -1.03
N CYS A 304 16.67 -2.52 -1.67
CA CYS A 304 17.72 -3.17 -2.45
C CYS A 304 17.14 -4.16 -3.46
N GLY A 305 17.99 -4.68 -4.35
CA GLY A 305 17.59 -5.76 -5.25
C GLY A 305 18.67 -6.13 -6.25
N ILE A 306 18.33 -7.08 -7.11
CA ILE A 306 19.16 -7.47 -8.26
C ILE A 306 18.94 -6.44 -9.36
N MET A 307 20.01 -5.81 -9.88
CA MET A 307 19.88 -4.76 -10.88
C MET A 307 19.23 -5.29 -12.16
N GLU A 308 18.32 -4.50 -12.73
CA GLU A 308 17.70 -4.80 -14.02
C GLU A 308 18.78 -4.91 -15.10
N GLN A 309 18.75 -6.01 -15.87
CA GLN A 309 19.78 -6.27 -16.87
C GLN A 309 19.77 -5.21 -17.97
N SER A 310 18.59 -4.72 -18.34
CA SER A 310 18.44 -3.64 -19.33
C SER A 310 19.13 -2.34 -18.91
N LEU A 311 19.19 -2.03 -17.60
CA LEU A 311 19.98 -0.90 -17.08
C LEU A 311 21.48 -1.16 -17.30
N LEU A 312 21.98 -2.35 -16.92
CA LEU A 312 23.39 -2.71 -17.10
C LEU A 312 23.80 -2.70 -18.58
N ASP A 313 22.96 -3.26 -19.45
CA ASP A 313 23.17 -3.29 -20.90
C ASP A 313 23.27 -1.87 -21.47
N SER A 314 22.34 -0.99 -21.08
CA SER A 314 22.32 0.40 -21.54
C SER A 314 23.51 1.23 -21.04
N ALA A 315 24.09 0.87 -19.89
CA ALA A 315 25.29 1.48 -19.32
C ALA A 315 26.59 0.92 -19.92
N GLY A 316 26.52 -0.10 -20.80
CA GLY A 316 27.71 -0.75 -21.38
C GLY A 316 28.33 -1.84 -20.48
N ALA A 317 27.61 -2.27 -19.44
CA ALA A 317 28.02 -3.32 -18.49
C ALA A 317 27.23 -4.63 -18.68
N GLY A 318 26.71 -4.89 -19.89
CA GLY A 318 25.81 -6.02 -20.16
C GLY A 318 26.41 -7.43 -20.00
N GLU A 319 27.74 -7.55 -20.01
CA GLU A 319 28.43 -8.82 -19.69
C GLU A 319 28.51 -9.11 -18.19
N ARG A 320 27.99 -8.21 -17.36
CA ARG A 320 27.99 -8.30 -15.90
C ARG A 320 26.56 -8.42 -15.37
N VAL A 321 26.48 -8.93 -14.16
CA VAL A 321 25.25 -8.93 -13.34
C VAL A 321 25.57 -8.31 -11.98
N GLY A 322 24.60 -7.75 -11.29
CA GLY A 322 24.88 -7.04 -10.05
C GLY A 322 23.69 -6.86 -9.14
N TRP A 323 23.98 -6.39 -7.94
CA TRP A 323 22.99 -5.93 -6.99
C TRP A 323 23.25 -4.47 -6.62
N ALA A 324 22.18 -3.79 -6.19
CA ALA A 324 22.23 -2.45 -5.66
C ALA A 324 21.42 -2.34 -4.36
N PHE A 325 21.80 -1.39 -3.50
CA PHE A 325 21.02 -1.00 -2.33
C PHE A 325 21.08 0.52 -2.13
N GLY A 326 20.05 1.07 -1.49
CA GLY A 326 20.00 2.44 -1.04
C GLY A 326 19.49 2.50 0.40
N LEU A 327 20.26 3.12 1.29
CA LEU A 327 19.90 3.30 2.70
C LEU A 327 19.72 4.78 3.05
N GLY A 328 18.78 5.08 3.95
CA GLY A 328 18.55 6.43 4.48
C GLY A 328 19.35 6.65 5.76
N LEU A 329 20.24 7.65 5.75
CA LEU A 329 21.14 7.91 6.89
C LEU A 329 20.40 8.45 8.11
N GLU A 330 19.44 9.35 7.93
CA GLU A 330 18.66 9.94 9.02
C GLU A 330 17.91 8.88 9.79
N ARG A 331 17.20 7.98 9.09
CA ARG A 331 16.42 6.92 9.74
C ARG A 331 17.31 5.99 10.55
N LEU A 332 18.44 5.56 9.99
CA LEU A 332 19.43 4.76 10.74
C LEU A 332 20.01 5.53 11.92
N ALA A 333 20.35 6.81 11.76
CA ALA A 333 20.90 7.64 12.83
C ALA A 333 19.89 7.91 13.95
N MET A 334 18.60 8.08 13.63
CA MET A 334 17.52 8.22 14.60
C MET A 334 17.40 6.96 15.48
N ILE A 335 17.41 5.77 14.87
CA ILE A 335 17.39 4.48 15.59
C ILE A 335 18.68 4.29 16.41
N LEU A 336 19.84 4.46 15.76
CA LEU A 336 21.14 4.18 16.35
C LEU A 336 21.43 5.11 17.52
N TYR A 337 21.21 6.41 17.36
CA TYR A 337 21.55 7.42 18.35
C TYR A 337 20.37 7.85 19.23
N GLY A 338 19.14 7.38 18.98
CA GLY A 338 17.96 7.78 19.75
C GLY A 338 17.56 9.24 19.51
N ILE A 339 17.68 9.72 18.26
CA ILE A 339 17.32 11.09 17.88
C ILE A 339 15.81 11.11 17.56
N PRO A 340 14.98 11.89 18.29
CA PRO A 340 13.52 11.79 18.20
C PRO A 340 12.90 12.53 17.01
N ASP A 341 13.66 13.41 16.35
CA ASP A 341 13.15 14.32 15.32
C ASP A 341 14.24 14.61 14.27
N ILE A 342 13.89 14.43 13.00
CA ILE A 342 14.78 14.63 11.84
C ILE A 342 15.33 16.07 11.74
N ARG A 343 14.59 17.08 12.23
CA ARG A 343 15.01 18.49 12.19
C ARG A 343 16.27 18.74 13.02
N LEU A 344 16.54 17.91 14.03
CA LEU A 344 17.72 18.04 14.88
C LEU A 344 19.03 17.90 14.08
N PHE A 345 19.05 17.11 13.01
CA PHE A 345 20.23 17.00 12.13
C PHE A 345 20.62 18.34 11.48
N TRP A 346 19.65 19.24 11.32
CA TRP A 346 19.81 20.58 10.76
C TRP A 346 19.95 21.66 11.83
N SER A 347 19.93 21.31 13.12
CA SER A 347 20.12 22.27 14.20
C SER A 347 21.56 22.79 14.25
N TYR A 348 21.71 24.07 14.61
CA TYR A 348 22.98 24.69 14.99
C TYR A 348 23.17 24.73 16.51
N ASP A 349 22.25 24.13 17.28
CA ASP A 349 22.31 24.13 18.74
C ASP A 349 23.59 23.44 19.23
N SER A 350 24.40 24.19 19.98
CA SER A 350 25.67 23.70 20.50
C SER A 350 25.50 22.49 21.44
N GLY A 351 24.37 22.38 22.13
CA GLY A 351 24.05 21.22 22.96
C GLY A 351 23.83 19.96 22.14
N PHE A 352 23.34 20.06 20.90
CA PHE A 352 23.20 18.91 19.98
C PHE A 352 24.55 18.58 19.33
N VAL A 353 25.18 19.58 18.70
CA VAL A 353 26.42 19.40 17.90
C VAL A 353 27.58 18.89 18.76
N ASN A 354 27.74 19.40 19.98
CA ASN A 354 28.85 19.01 20.85
C ASN A 354 28.73 17.57 21.40
N GLN A 355 27.55 16.93 21.32
CA GLN A 355 27.41 15.53 21.74
C GLN A 355 28.05 14.55 20.75
N PHE A 356 28.22 14.94 19.49
CA PHE A 356 28.79 14.09 18.45
C PHE A 356 30.18 14.54 17.99
N LYS A 357 30.57 15.78 18.30
CA LYS A 357 31.85 16.36 17.92
C LYS A 357 33.02 15.59 18.52
N GLY A 358 33.97 15.19 17.67
CA GLY A 358 35.20 14.51 18.08
C GLY A 358 35.03 13.01 18.37
N LEU A 359 33.85 12.44 18.15
CA LEU A 359 33.63 10.99 18.29
C LEU A 359 34.21 10.21 17.10
N ASN A 360 34.58 8.97 17.39
CA ASN A 360 35.00 7.98 16.41
C ASN A 360 33.86 7.02 16.05
N PRO A 361 33.85 6.44 14.83
CA PRO A 361 32.79 5.52 14.40
C PRO A 361 32.55 4.29 15.29
N SER A 362 33.54 3.92 16.10
CA SER A 362 33.46 2.85 17.10
C SER A 362 32.72 3.23 18.37
N ASP A 363 32.59 4.53 18.66
CA ASP A 363 32.10 5.03 19.94
C ASP A 363 30.58 4.80 20.08
N ILE A 364 30.17 4.47 21.31
CA ILE A 364 28.77 4.26 21.66
C ILE A 364 28.21 5.58 22.14
N VAL A 365 27.28 6.14 21.38
CA VAL A 365 26.64 7.41 21.72
C VAL A 365 25.12 7.28 21.61
N LYS A 366 24.44 7.81 22.62
CA LYS A 366 23.00 8.07 22.60
C LYS A 366 22.78 9.56 22.83
N TYR A 367 21.96 10.15 21.98
CA TYR A 367 21.56 11.53 22.09
C TYR A 367 20.83 11.77 23.40
N LYS A 368 21.26 12.78 24.14
CA LYS A 368 20.59 13.29 25.33
C LYS A 368 19.84 14.55 24.96
N GLN A 369 18.52 14.52 25.10
CA GLN A 369 17.68 15.66 24.79
C GLN A 369 18.03 16.86 25.69
N ILE A 370 18.36 18.01 25.09
CA ILE A 370 18.81 19.20 25.83
C ILE A 370 17.63 20.01 26.37
N SER A 371 16.52 20.10 25.62
CA SER A 371 15.32 20.82 26.04
C SER A 371 14.07 20.27 25.35
N LYS A 372 12.94 20.23 26.06
CA LYS A 372 11.61 19.99 25.51
C LYS A 372 10.76 21.23 25.79
N GLN A 373 10.51 22.03 24.76
CA GLN A 373 9.61 23.17 24.88
C GLN A 373 8.15 22.70 24.71
N PRO A 374 7.18 23.34 25.37
CA PRO A 374 5.77 23.01 25.16
C PRO A 374 5.38 23.34 23.72
N GLN A 375 4.64 22.43 23.09
CA GLN A 375 4.08 22.63 21.76
C GLN A 375 2.96 23.68 21.80
N LEU A 376 2.85 24.46 20.72
CA LEU A 376 1.75 25.41 20.51
C LEU A 376 0.98 24.97 19.27
N PHE A 377 -0.30 24.66 19.45
CA PHE A 377 -1.21 24.31 18.37
C PHE A 377 -1.93 25.55 17.85
N MET A 378 -2.02 25.68 16.52
CA MET A 378 -2.71 26.75 15.84
C MET A 378 -3.35 26.24 14.56
N ASP A 379 -4.57 26.68 14.31
CA ASP A 379 -5.29 26.35 13.10
C ASP A 379 -5.09 27.45 12.07
N LEU A 380 -4.88 27.02 10.83
CA LEU A 380 -4.79 27.87 9.65
C LEU A 380 -5.89 27.45 8.67
N SER A 381 -6.77 28.38 8.31
CA SER A 381 -7.82 28.13 7.30
C SER A 381 -7.79 29.19 6.21
N PHE A 382 -7.90 28.77 4.96
CA PHE A 382 -7.93 29.65 3.81
C PHE A 382 -8.80 29.10 2.68
N TRP A 383 -9.29 30.00 1.81
CA TRP A 383 -10.01 29.61 0.60
C TRP A 383 -9.04 29.27 -0.51
N LEU A 384 -9.28 28.16 -1.19
CA LEU A 384 -8.54 27.81 -2.39
C LEU A 384 -8.88 28.78 -3.54
N PRO A 385 -7.94 29.08 -4.46
CA PRO A 385 -8.19 29.96 -5.61
C PRO A 385 -9.38 29.52 -6.47
N GLU A 386 -10.19 30.46 -6.96
CA GLU A 386 -11.42 30.21 -7.74
C GLU A 386 -11.16 29.76 -9.20
N HIS A 387 -9.93 29.94 -9.70
CA HIS A 387 -9.54 29.61 -11.07
C HIS A 387 -8.31 28.69 -11.06
N PHE A 388 -8.55 27.40 -10.88
CA PHE A 388 -7.62 26.36 -11.29
C PHE A 388 -7.86 26.09 -12.78
N GLU A 389 -7.20 26.85 -13.66
CA GLU A 389 -7.11 26.48 -15.07
C GLU A 389 -5.99 25.44 -15.24
N GLY A 390 -6.36 24.18 -15.52
CA GLY A 390 -5.42 23.09 -15.81
C GLY A 390 -5.45 21.92 -14.82
N ASP A 391 -4.83 20.81 -15.20
CA ASP A 391 -4.66 19.51 -14.51
C ASP A 391 -3.90 19.59 -13.16
N VAL A 392 -4.00 20.69 -12.41
CA VAL A 392 -3.37 20.84 -11.10
C VAL A 392 -4.16 20.05 -10.07
N SER A 393 -3.61 18.90 -9.67
CA SER A 393 -4.22 18.03 -8.67
C SER A 393 -4.11 18.62 -7.26
N ILE A 394 -5.03 18.23 -6.36
CA ILE A 394 -5.05 18.65 -4.95
C ILE A 394 -3.71 18.33 -4.26
N GLU A 395 -3.04 17.25 -4.67
CA GLU A 395 -1.74 16.84 -4.17
C GLU A 395 -0.64 17.86 -4.49
N SER A 396 -0.61 18.44 -5.69
CA SER A 396 0.36 19.48 -6.04
C SER A 396 0.21 20.71 -5.15
N LEU A 397 -1.04 21.11 -4.90
CA LEU A 397 -1.34 22.24 -4.04
C LEU A 397 -0.93 21.98 -2.58
N ARG A 398 -1.15 20.77 -2.09
CA ARG A 398 -0.71 20.37 -0.74
C ARG A 398 0.80 20.52 -0.59
N SER A 399 1.58 20.03 -1.55
CA SER A 399 3.04 20.18 -1.54
C SER A 399 3.48 21.64 -1.61
N ASP A 400 2.79 22.48 -2.39
CA ASP A 400 3.06 23.92 -2.46
C ASP A 400 2.83 24.60 -1.10
N VAL A 401 1.74 24.24 -0.41
CA VAL A 401 1.46 24.70 0.96
C VAL A 401 2.57 24.28 1.91
N PHE A 402 3.02 23.02 1.87
CA PHE A 402 4.12 22.54 2.72
C PHE A 402 5.41 23.31 2.47
N ASP A 403 5.76 23.61 1.22
CA ASP A 403 6.95 24.38 0.90
C ASP A 403 6.87 25.82 1.39
N VAL A 404 5.71 26.47 1.27
CA VAL A 404 5.48 27.81 1.82
C VAL A 404 5.60 27.80 3.36
N ILE A 405 5.02 26.80 4.01
CA ILE A 405 5.11 26.60 5.45
C ILE A 405 6.56 26.41 5.89
N ARG A 406 7.34 25.57 5.18
CA ARG A 406 8.77 25.37 5.43
C ARG A 406 9.57 26.64 5.18
N MET A 407 9.22 27.43 4.17
CA MET A 407 9.89 28.67 3.82
C MET A 407 9.79 29.72 4.94
N ILE A 408 8.62 29.85 5.55
CA ILE A 408 8.35 30.92 6.50
C ILE A 408 8.51 30.45 7.96
N GLY A 409 7.97 29.27 8.24
CA GLY A 409 8.02 28.62 9.55
C GLY A 409 9.41 28.11 9.91
N ASP A 410 10.18 27.65 8.92
CA ASP A 410 11.51 27.06 9.11
C ASP A 410 11.44 25.86 10.09
N ASP A 411 12.51 25.55 10.80
CA ASP A 411 12.58 24.44 11.75
C ASP A 411 11.70 24.64 13.02
N LEU A 412 10.92 25.73 13.12
CA LEU A 412 9.98 25.96 14.23
C LEU A 412 8.72 25.09 14.13
N ILE A 413 8.34 24.66 12.93
CA ILE A 413 7.13 23.88 12.72
C ILE A 413 7.51 22.40 12.83
N GLU A 414 6.91 21.73 13.81
CA GLU A 414 7.13 20.30 14.07
C GLU A 414 6.24 19.41 13.23
N GLN A 415 4.99 19.83 13.07
CA GLN A 415 3.98 19.05 12.39
C GLN A 415 2.97 19.98 11.74
N PHE A 416 2.47 19.59 10.59
CA PHE A 416 1.33 20.23 9.96
C PHE A 416 0.33 19.17 9.50
N LEU A 417 -0.89 19.24 10.04
CA LEU A 417 -2.00 18.36 9.71
C LEU A 417 -3.01 19.16 8.88
N MET A 418 -3.36 18.66 7.70
CA MET A 418 -4.50 19.19 6.96
C MET A 418 -5.76 18.46 7.40
N ASP A 419 -6.61 19.14 8.17
CA ASP A 419 -7.96 18.67 8.46
C ASP A 419 -8.83 18.85 7.21
N GLU A 420 -8.96 17.80 6.43
CA GLU A 420 -9.87 17.78 5.28
C GLU A 420 -11.32 17.67 5.80
N PRO A 421 -12.21 18.67 5.61
CA PRO A 421 -13.62 18.60 6.03
C PRO A 421 -14.45 17.61 5.19
N ILE A 422 -13.78 16.73 4.45
CA ILE A 422 -14.34 15.76 3.52
C ILE A 422 -15.37 14.87 4.22
N LEU A 423 -15.12 14.44 5.45
CA LEU A 423 -16.08 13.60 6.19
C LEU A 423 -17.42 14.32 6.41
N ALA A 424 -17.39 15.61 6.75
CA ALA A 424 -18.59 16.41 6.96
C ALA A 424 -19.31 16.68 5.64
N LEU A 425 -18.57 16.99 4.56
CA LEU A 425 -19.11 17.20 3.22
C LEU A 425 -19.75 15.93 2.65
N ILE A 426 -19.08 14.79 2.79
CA ILE A 426 -19.56 13.47 2.39
C ILE A 426 -20.83 13.11 3.17
N SER A 427 -20.83 13.30 4.49
CA SER A 427 -21.99 13.02 5.35
C SER A 427 -23.20 13.89 4.97
N LEU A 428 -22.98 15.17 4.69
CA LEU A 428 -24.03 16.07 4.21
C LEU A 428 -24.55 15.65 2.84
N THR A 429 -23.67 15.29 1.91
CA THR A 429 -24.05 14.88 0.55
C THR A 429 -24.85 13.58 0.57
N LEU A 430 -24.46 12.60 1.39
CA LEU A 430 -25.23 11.37 1.60
C LEU A 430 -26.64 11.66 2.14
N PHE A 431 -26.75 12.56 3.13
CA PHE A 431 -28.04 12.93 3.71
C PHE A 431 -28.94 13.57 2.66
N VAL A 432 -28.44 14.61 1.99
CA VAL A 432 -29.18 15.40 1.01
C VAL A 432 -29.57 14.52 -0.19
N GLY A 433 -28.63 13.80 -0.78
CA GLY A 433 -28.86 12.94 -1.95
C GLY A 433 -29.90 11.84 -1.68
N SER A 434 -29.78 11.15 -0.54
CA SER A 434 -30.74 10.12 -0.11
C SER A 434 -32.14 10.70 0.09
N TYR A 435 -32.25 11.83 0.81
CA TYR A 435 -33.53 12.44 1.12
C TYR A 435 -34.23 12.95 -0.15
N PHE A 436 -33.50 13.65 -1.04
CA PHE A 436 -34.07 14.15 -2.28
C PHE A 436 -34.51 13.01 -3.22
N SER A 437 -33.70 11.96 -3.38
CA SER A 437 -34.07 10.81 -4.20
C SER A 437 -35.34 10.12 -3.69
N GLY A 438 -35.43 9.87 -2.37
CA GLY A 438 -36.62 9.29 -1.77
C GLY A 438 -37.85 10.21 -1.82
N CYS A 439 -37.70 11.52 -1.98
CA CYS A 439 -38.85 12.40 -2.16
C CYS A 439 -39.51 12.26 -3.54
N ILE A 440 -38.79 11.76 -4.56
CA ILE A 440 -39.29 11.70 -5.95
C ILE A 440 -40.65 10.99 -6.06
N PRO A 441 -40.88 9.79 -5.50
CA PRO A 441 -42.19 9.12 -5.59
C PRO A 441 -43.33 9.85 -4.87
N LEU A 442 -43.05 10.79 -3.95
CA LEU A 442 -44.10 11.56 -3.27
C LEU A 442 -44.69 12.67 -4.15
N PHE A 443 -43.89 13.14 -5.11
CA PHE A 443 -44.24 14.22 -6.05
C PHE A 443 -44.78 13.70 -7.37
N PHE A 444 -44.31 12.53 -7.83
CA PHE A 444 -44.72 11.96 -9.11
C PHE A 444 -45.54 10.68 -8.94
N THR A 445 -46.66 10.59 -9.64
CA THR A 445 -47.42 9.34 -9.76
C THR A 445 -46.73 8.43 -10.79
N LEU A 446 -45.91 7.50 -10.31
CA LEU A 446 -45.17 6.59 -11.17
C LEU A 446 -46.01 5.35 -11.48
N ASN A 447 -46.07 4.99 -12.76
CA ASN A 447 -46.70 3.74 -13.21
C ASN A 447 -45.90 2.54 -12.67
N GLU A 448 -46.57 1.42 -12.37
CA GLU A 448 -45.98 0.18 -11.84
C GLU A 448 -44.76 -0.28 -12.66
N LYS A 449 -44.79 -0.12 -13.98
CA LYS A 449 -43.65 -0.43 -14.87
C LYS A 449 -42.39 0.38 -14.54
N ARG A 450 -42.54 1.67 -14.20
CA ARG A 450 -41.40 2.56 -13.88
C ARG A 450 -40.83 2.27 -12.50
N ILE A 451 -41.70 1.93 -11.54
CA ILE A 451 -41.29 1.50 -10.20
C ILE A 451 -40.52 0.18 -10.31
N ARG A 452 -41.02 -0.78 -11.10
CA ARG A 452 -40.34 -2.05 -11.38
C ARG A 452 -38.94 -1.85 -11.96
N ILE A 453 -38.80 -1.01 -12.99
CA ILE A 453 -37.50 -0.71 -13.62
C ILE A 453 -36.52 -0.09 -12.61
N ALA A 454 -36.98 0.88 -11.81
CA ALA A 454 -36.15 1.54 -10.81
C ALA A 454 -35.66 0.57 -9.72
N SER A 455 -36.51 -0.35 -9.27
CA SER A 455 -36.15 -1.38 -8.29
C SER A 455 -35.16 -2.40 -8.87
N ILE A 456 -35.36 -2.88 -10.10
CA ILE A 456 -34.41 -3.79 -10.78
C ILE A 456 -33.05 -3.11 -10.96
N PHE A 457 -33.05 -1.85 -11.39
CA PHE A 457 -31.84 -1.06 -11.57
C PHE A 457 -31.07 -0.90 -10.25
N GLY A 458 -31.78 -0.56 -9.16
CA GLY A 458 -31.20 -0.46 -7.81
C GLY A 458 -30.65 -1.79 -7.28
N ALA A 459 -31.32 -2.91 -7.57
CA ALA A 459 -30.84 -4.24 -7.22
C ALA A 459 -29.50 -4.57 -7.89
N GLY A 460 -29.37 -4.30 -9.19
CA GLY A 460 -28.12 -4.53 -9.91
C GLY A 460 -27.00 -3.62 -9.38
N LEU A 461 -27.28 -2.34 -9.11
CA LEU A 461 -26.31 -1.43 -8.49
C LEU A 461 -25.81 -1.91 -7.12
N LEU A 462 -26.70 -2.43 -6.27
CA LEU A 462 -26.34 -3.01 -4.97
C LEU A 462 -25.39 -4.20 -5.12
N VAL A 463 -25.72 -5.13 -6.03
CA VAL A 463 -24.87 -6.31 -6.31
C VAL A 463 -23.51 -5.88 -6.85
N GLY A 464 -23.48 -4.98 -7.83
CA GLY A 464 -22.23 -4.46 -8.40
C GLY A 464 -21.39 -3.70 -7.37
N THR A 465 -22.01 -2.89 -6.52
CA THR A 465 -21.32 -2.14 -5.47
C THR A 465 -20.66 -3.07 -4.45
N ALA A 466 -21.38 -4.11 -4.01
CA ALA A 466 -20.83 -5.12 -3.10
C ALA A 466 -19.65 -5.86 -3.74
N LEU A 467 -19.83 -6.41 -4.94
CA LEU A 467 -18.85 -7.30 -5.58
C LEU A 467 -17.64 -6.59 -6.19
N CYS A 468 -17.82 -5.38 -6.74
CA CYS A 468 -16.78 -4.69 -7.51
C CYS A 468 -16.11 -3.53 -6.77
N VAL A 469 -16.64 -3.11 -5.61
CA VAL A 469 -16.08 -1.98 -4.84
C VAL A 469 -15.92 -2.28 -3.36
N ILE A 470 -16.93 -2.78 -2.64
CA ILE A 470 -16.79 -2.91 -1.17
C ILE A 470 -15.99 -4.16 -0.78
N ILE A 471 -16.20 -5.28 -1.46
CA ILE A 471 -15.45 -6.53 -1.19
C ILE A 471 -13.97 -6.40 -1.57
N PRO A 472 -13.58 -5.95 -2.77
CA PRO A 472 -12.16 -5.88 -3.12
C PRO A 472 -11.38 -4.92 -2.22
N GLU A 473 -11.99 -3.81 -1.82
CA GLU A 473 -11.38 -2.79 -0.96
C GLU A 473 -11.31 -3.29 0.50
N GLY A 474 -12.34 -3.99 0.97
CA GLY A 474 -12.31 -4.68 2.25
C GLY A 474 -11.24 -5.76 2.33
N ILE A 475 -11.06 -6.54 1.26
CA ILE A 475 -9.97 -7.51 1.14
C ILE A 475 -8.62 -6.81 1.13
N SER A 476 -8.47 -5.73 0.35
CA SER A 476 -7.21 -4.99 0.24
C SER A 476 -6.77 -4.41 1.59
N ALA A 477 -7.69 -3.78 2.32
CA ALA A 477 -7.42 -3.25 3.67
C ALA A 477 -7.10 -4.36 4.69
N LEU A 478 -7.76 -5.52 4.58
CA LEU A 478 -7.50 -6.67 5.43
C LEU A 478 -6.15 -7.32 5.10
N MET A 479 -5.78 -7.39 3.83
CA MET A 479 -4.47 -7.91 3.38
C MET A 479 -3.35 -6.98 3.83
N GLU A 480 -3.51 -5.67 3.70
CA GLU A 480 -2.56 -4.68 4.22
C GLU A 480 -2.33 -4.85 5.74
N ALA A 481 -3.40 -5.13 6.48
CA ALA A 481 -3.33 -5.40 7.91
C ALA A 481 -2.77 -6.79 8.26
N SER A 482 -3.13 -7.83 7.52
CA SER A 482 -2.59 -9.18 7.71
C SER A 482 -1.11 -9.22 7.38
N ASN A 483 -0.68 -8.50 6.34
CA ASN A 483 0.72 -8.27 6.03
C ASN A 483 1.42 -7.48 7.14
N SER A 484 0.72 -6.63 7.90
CA SER A 484 1.27 -5.98 9.10
C SER A 484 1.35 -6.91 10.33
N LEU A 485 0.45 -7.89 10.47
CA LEU A 485 0.32 -8.81 11.63
C LEU A 485 1.08 -10.13 11.48
N GLN A 486 1.16 -10.73 10.28
CA GLN A 486 2.03 -11.88 9.99
C GLN A 486 3.51 -11.52 10.22
N ASN A 487 3.80 -10.26 9.94
CA ASN A 487 5.04 -9.56 10.25
C ASN A 487 5.32 -9.44 11.76
N SER A 488 4.30 -9.57 12.62
CA SER A 488 4.42 -9.60 14.09
C SER A 488 4.33 -11.01 14.69
N GLN A 489 3.67 -11.98 14.04
CA GLN A 489 3.43 -13.34 14.59
C GLN A 489 4.42 -14.42 14.11
N SER A 490 5.11 -14.22 12.99
CA SER A 490 6.21 -15.12 12.59
C SER A 490 7.44 -15.06 13.52
N ILE A 491 7.42 -14.13 14.49
CA ILE A 491 8.43 -13.92 15.53
C ILE A 491 8.41 -15.01 16.63
N VAL A 492 7.31 -15.78 16.79
CA VAL A 492 7.14 -16.66 17.97
C VAL A 492 7.19 -18.15 17.67
N ASN A 493 6.86 -18.62 16.45
CA ASN A 493 6.71 -20.05 16.18
C ASN A 493 7.24 -20.49 14.79
N GLN A 494 8.52 -20.89 14.68
CA GLN A 494 8.92 -22.30 14.48
C GLN A 494 10.37 -22.52 13.96
N PRO A 495 10.94 -23.74 14.18
CA PRO A 495 12.28 -24.16 13.78
C PRO A 495 12.40 -24.66 12.31
N GLN A 496 13.63 -24.55 11.78
CA GLN A 496 14.28 -25.07 10.56
C GLN A 496 13.52 -26.02 9.57
N ILE A 497 13.33 -25.53 8.32
CA ILE A 497 13.62 -26.04 6.93
C ILE A 497 13.57 -27.59 6.64
N PRO A 498 13.24 -28.14 5.41
CA PRO A 498 13.03 -27.55 4.06
C PRO A 498 11.81 -27.99 3.20
N ALA A 499 11.49 -27.11 2.23
CA ALA A 499 11.18 -27.29 0.78
C ALA A 499 10.26 -28.41 0.24
N LYS A 500 9.20 -28.00 -0.49
CA LYS A 500 9.00 -28.27 -1.95
C LYS A 500 7.67 -27.69 -2.47
N MET A 501 7.74 -26.99 -3.62
CA MET A 501 6.60 -26.71 -4.50
C MET A 501 6.29 -27.91 -5.41
N PRO A 502 5.09 -27.94 -6.01
CA PRO A 502 5.00 -28.18 -7.45
C PRO A 502 3.97 -27.28 -8.17
N GLU A 503 4.49 -26.40 -9.02
CA GLU A 503 4.33 -26.32 -10.48
C GLU A 503 3.16 -26.98 -11.25
N GLN A 504 2.61 -26.21 -12.22
CA GLN A 504 2.20 -26.51 -13.62
C GLN A 504 0.82 -25.90 -13.98
N VAL A 505 0.74 -24.83 -14.78
CA VAL A 505 0.98 -24.68 -16.24
C VAL A 505 -0.03 -25.45 -17.09
N ASN A 506 -0.68 -24.72 -18.01
CA ASN A 506 -1.14 -25.30 -19.28
C ASN A 506 -0.85 -24.32 -20.42
N ALA A 507 -0.29 -24.87 -21.49
CA ALA A 507 0.28 -24.21 -22.66
C ALA A 507 -0.70 -24.14 -23.84
N MET A 508 -0.39 -23.30 -24.85
CA MET A 508 -0.45 -23.74 -26.25
C MET A 508 0.31 -22.85 -27.27
N ASN A 509 1.34 -23.49 -27.87
CA ASN A 509 1.74 -23.53 -29.29
C ASN A 509 2.08 -22.26 -30.09
N ILE A 510 3.36 -22.17 -30.50
CA ILE A 510 3.75 -21.77 -31.86
C ILE A 510 4.74 -22.77 -32.47
N GLN A 511 4.55 -22.98 -33.76
CA GLN A 511 5.15 -23.98 -34.63
C GLN A 511 6.38 -23.41 -35.37
N LYS A 512 7.48 -24.18 -35.35
CA LYS A 512 8.48 -24.43 -36.42
C LYS A 512 8.98 -23.27 -37.31
N LEU A 513 10.30 -23.09 -37.32
CA LEU A 513 11.27 -23.29 -38.44
C LEU A 513 12.64 -22.83 -37.88
N GLY A 514 13.79 -23.50 -37.98
CA GLY A 514 14.24 -24.66 -38.74
C GLY A 514 15.74 -24.48 -39.03
N VAL A 515 16.52 -25.54 -38.76
CA VAL A 515 17.80 -25.91 -39.43
C VAL A 515 19.13 -25.34 -38.88
N ALA A 516 19.68 -26.09 -37.92
CA ALA A 516 20.90 -26.94 -37.94
C ALA A 516 22.34 -26.38 -38.17
N PRO A 517 23.35 -27.00 -37.52
CA PRO A 517 24.67 -26.45 -37.26
C PRO A 517 25.81 -27.16 -38.03
N LEU A 518 27.02 -26.57 -37.99
CA LEU A 518 28.26 -27.24 -38.42
C LEU A 518 29.24 -27.37 -37.25
N VAL A 519 29.59 -28.64 -37.02
CA VAL A 519 30.61 -29.22 -36.16
C VAL A 519 31.99 -29.05 -36.81
N ASN A 520 33.06 -28.92 -36.01
CA ASN A 520 34.22 -29.81 -36.14
C ASN A 520 35.23 -29.65 -34.99
N ASP A 521 35.72 -30.83 -34.62
CA ASP A 521 36.57 -31.22 -33.51
C ASP A 521 38.05 -30.84 -33.65
N ASP A 522 38.73 -31.08 -32.51
CA ASP A 522 40.02 -31.77 -32.34
C ASP A 522 41.19 -30.93 -31.82
N HIS A 523 41.67 -31.28 -30.61
CA HIS A 523 42.95 -31.98 -30.47
C HIS A 523 43.24 -32.44 -29.02
N GLN A 524 43.75 -33.68 -28.93
CA GLN A 524 44.12 -34.41 -27.72
C GLN A 524 45.58 -34.19 -27.26
N LEU A 525 45.84 -34.70 -26.04
CA LEU A 525 47.07 -35.31 -25.45
C LEU A 525 47.90 -34.44 -24.49
N ARG A 526 48.08 -34.90 -23.23
CA ARG A 526 49.23 -35.75 -22.83
C ARG A 526 49.41 -35.93 -21.29
N ASN A 527 49.63 -37.20 -20.90
CA ASN A 527 50.41 -37.77 -19.77
C ASN A 527 49.89 -37.84 -18.31
N GLN A 528 49.38 -39.03 -17.96
CA GLN A 528 49.93 -40.06 -17.04
C GLN A 528 50.79 -39.66 -15.81
N ARG A 529 50.35 -40.15 -14.64
CA ARG A 529 51.18 -40.88 -13.65
C ARG A 529 50.29 -41.77 -12.75
N ASN A 530 50.70 -43.02 -12.56
CA ASN A 530 49.99 -44.07 -11.83
C ASN A 530 50.47 -44.23 -10.36
N ASP A 531 49.63 -44.97 -9.61
CA ASP A 531 49.95 -46.07 -8.68
C ASP A 531 49.84 -45.90 -7.13
N GLU A 532 48.89 -46.70 -6.61
CA GLU A 532 48.97 -47.66 -5.49
C GLU A 532 48.63 -47.33 -4.00
N LYS A 533 47.48 -47.91 -3.59
CA LYS A 533 47.22 -48.91 -2.51
C LYS A 533 47.53 -48.64 -1.01
N LEU A 534 46.47 -48.88 -0.22
CA LEU A 534 46.31 -49.88 0.88
C LEU A 534 46.00 -49.37 2.32
N ASN A 535 44.80 -49.80 2.76
CA ASN A 535 44.25 -50.12 4.09
C ASN A 535 45.11 -50.08 5.36
N GLU A 536 44.47 -49.65 6.47
CA GLU A 536 44.32 -50.31 7.79
C GLU A 536 43.50 -49.36 8.72
N LYS A 537 42.84 -49.73 9.82
CA LYS A 537 41.92 -50.81 10.25
C LYS A 537 41.47 -50.42 11.69
N ILE A 538 40.26 -50.85 12.12
CA ILE A 538 39.85 -51.12 13.54
C ILE A 538 39.48 -49.84 14.37
N LYS A 539 38.38 -49.74 15.17
CA LYS A 539 37.76 -50.70 16.11
C LYS A 539 36.28 -50.37 16.42
N VAL A 540 35.55 -51.44 16.68
CA VAL A 540 34.16 -51.56 17.16
C VAL A 540 34.09 -51.38 18.70
N GLY A 541 32.98 -50.86 19.20
CA GLY A 541 32.57 -50.91 20.61
C GLY A 541 31.04 -50.93 20.74
N ASN A 542 30.52 -52.03 21.28
CA ASN A 542 29.13 -52.47 21.30
C ASN A 542 28.31 -51.96 22.51
N VAL A 543 27.01 -51.74 22.26
CA VAL A 543 25.81 -52.28 22.97
C VAL A 543 25.62 -51.97 24.48
N ASN A 544 24.47 -51.37 24.84
CA ASN A 544 23.50 -52.08 25.69
C ASN A 544 22.04 -51.60 25.61
N VAL A 545 21.18 -52.61 25.80
CA VAL A 545 19.74 -52.75 25.55
C VAL A 545 18.91 -52.36 26.78
N LYS A 546 17.65 -51.96 26.57
CA LYS A 546 16.52 -52.42 27.40
C LYS A 546 15.19 -52.37 26.62
N GLU A 547 14.64 -53.56 26.41
CA GLU A 547 13.27 -53.85 25.97
C GLU A 547 12.24 -53.45 27.03
N GLU A 548 11.00 -53.17 26.61
CA GLU A 548 9.85 -53.92 27.12
C GLU A 548 8.65 -53.85 26.15
N ASN A 549 8.16 -55.04 25.81
CA ASN A 549 7.00 -55.34 24.97
C ASN A 549 5.67 -55.12 25.71
N LYS A 550 4.57 -54.92 24.97
CA LYS A 550 3.38 -55.81 25.03
C LYS A 550 2.30 -55.49 23.98
N ASN A 551 2.02 -56.53 23.19
CA ASN A 551 0.68 -57.07 22.83
C ASN A 551 -0.24 -56.27 21.88
N LEU A 552 -0.99 -56.86 20.94
CA LEU A 552 -1.17 -58.24 20.46
C LEU A 552 -2.10 -58.21 19.21
N ALA A 553 -1.96 -59.25 18.39
CA ALA A 553 -3.00 -59.91 17.56
C ALA A 553 -3.33 -59.43 16.12
N LYS A 554 -2.59 -59.95 15.12
CA LYS A 554 -2.94 -61.10 14.22
C LYS A 554 -4.46 -61.35 14.00
N ILE A 555 -5.02 -61.57 12.79
CA ILE A 555 -4.64 -62.55 11.73
C ILE A 555 -5.45 -62.32 10.42
N PRO A 556 -4.98 -62.81 9.26
CA PRO A 556 -5.42 -62.45 7.89
C PRO A 556 -6.13 -63.61 7.14
N LYS A 557 -6.56 -63.40 5.88
CA LYS A 557 -6.53 -64.47 4.82
C LYS A 557 -6.77 -63.97 3.38
N LYS A 558 -5.64 -63.81 2.67
CA LYS A 558 -5.19 -64.41 1.38
C LYS A 558 -6.18 -65.20 0.49
N ARG A 559 -6.13 -64.93 -0.82
CA ARG A 559 -5.76 -65.82 -1.97
C ARG A 559 -6.17 -65.13 -3.29
N GLU A 560 -5.52 -65.20 -4.46
CA GLU A 560 -4.24 -65.71 -5.00
C GLU A 560 -4.17 -65.13 -6.46
N ALA A 561 -2.96 -64.87 -6.98
CA ALA A 561 -2.63 -64.34 -8.33
C ALA A 561 -2.53 -65.50 -9.38
N PRO A 562 -1.92 -65.39 -10.60
CA PRO A 562 -1.39 -64.27 -11.43
C PRO A 562 -1.81 -64.34 -12.94
N ILE A 563 -1.46 -63.41 -13.84
CA ILE A 563 -0.34 -63.46 -14.84
C ILE A 563 -0.46 -62.16 -15.67
N ASP A 564 0.42 -61.17 -15.49
CA ASP A 564 1.62 -60.83 -16.28
C ASP A 564 1.38 -60.24 -17.69
N LYS A 565 1.50 -58.90 -17.79
CA LYS A 565 2.39 -58.22 -18.76
C LYS A 565 2.93 -56.92 -18.14
N ASN A 566 4.10 -57.05 -17.52
CA ASN A 566 5.12 -56.04 -17.21
C ASN A 566 5.33 -54.98 -18.35
N HIS A 567 5.73 -53.71 -18.16
CA HIS A 567 6.34 -52.98 -17.03
C HIS A 567 6.45 -51.44 -17.40
N PRO A 568 6.84 -50.52 -16.49
CA PRO A 568 5.98 -49.83 -15.55
C PRO A 568 5.87 -48.30 -15.75
N THR A 569 4.66 -47.81 -15.57
CA THR A 569 4.32 -46.58 -14.85
C THR A 569 4.66 -46.76 -13.36
N PHE A 570 5.35 -45.79 -12.74
CA PHE A 570 5.42 -45.68 -11.28
C PHE A 570 4.84 -44.35 -10.83
N ASN A 571 3.57 -44.40 -10.41
CA ASN A 571 3.05 -43.51 -9.39
C ASN A 571 3.65 -43.94 -8.05
N LEU A 572 4.23 -43.00 -7.32
CA LEU A 572 4.29 -43.01 -5.86
C LEU A 572 3.66 -41.69 -5.41
N GLU A 573 2.40 -41.78 -4.98
CA GLU A 573 1.82 -40.85 -4.02
C GLU A 573 2.75 -40.81 -2.80
N ASN A 574 3.31 -39.63 -2.50
CA ASN A 574 3.76 -39.30 -1.16
C ASN A 574 2.83 -38.23 -0.59
N ASN A 575 1.80 -38.73 0.08
CA ASN A 575 1.01 -38.04 1.09
C ASN A 575 1.91 -37.53 2.22
N GLN A 576 2.41 -36.29 2.16
CA GLN A 576 2.91 -35.59 3.37
C GLN A 576 3.06 -34.05 3.29
N SER A 577 2.67 -33.37 2.21
CA SER A 577 2.68 -31.90 2.11
C SER A 577 1.31 -31.22 2.29
N ASP A 578 0.21 -31.97 2.31
CA ASP A 578 -1.17 -31.43 2.23
C ASP A 578 -1.81 -31.00 3.56
N LYS A 579 -1.07 -31.06 4.69
CA LYS A 579 -1.61 -30.71 6.02
C LYS A 579 -1.18 -29.35 6.57
N HIS A 580 -0.06 -28.76 6.15
CA HIS A 580 0.39 -27.46 6.71
C HIS A 580 -0.01 -26.23 5.87
N ASN A 581 -0.04 -26.32 4.54
CA ASN A 581 -0.56 -25.23 3.69
C ASN A 581 -2.09 -25.14 3.64
N LYS A 582 -2.79 -26.22 3.97
CA LYS A 582 -4.26 -26.27 4.02
C LYS A 582 -4.83 -25.69 5.33
N VAL A 583 -3.99 -25.35 6.31
CA VAL A 583 -4.41 -24.79 7.61
C VAL A 583 -4.33 -23.25 7.61
N ASN A 584 -3.37 -22.63 6.91
CA ASN A 584 -3.20 -21.17 6.92
C ASN A 584 -3.99 -20.41 5.83
N HIS A 585 -4.21 -20.98 4.64
CA HIS A 585 -5.18 -20.40 3.69
C HIS A 585 -6.61 -20.39 4.26
N LYS A 586 -6.96 -21.43 5.03
CA LYS A 586 -8.27 -21.51 5.72
C LYS A 586 -8.50 -20.38 6.72
N ASN A 587 -7.46 -19.78 7.28
CA ASN A 587 -7.62 -18.68 8.25
C ASN A 587 -7.87 -17.33 7.57
N ILE A 588 -7.25 -17.05 6.42
CA ILE A 588 -7.48 -15.78 5.68
C ILE A 588 -8.82 -15.86 4.92
N ASP A 589 -9.11 -17.00 4.28
CA ASP A 589 -10.41 -17.22 3.63
C ASP A 589 -11.56 -17.17 4.65
N GLY A 590 -11.31 -17.65 5.87
CA GLY A 590 -12.20 -17.50 7.02
C GLY A 590 -12.37 -16.04 7.45
N GLN A 591 -11.31 -15.24 7.47
CA GLN A 591 -11.39 -13.81 7.81
C GLN A 591 -12.07 -12.95 6.74
N ILE A 592 -12.18 -13.41 5.49
CA ILE A 592 -12.97 -12.74 4.45
C ILE A 592 -14.44 -13.21 4.50
N GLY A 593 -14.65 -14.52 4.48
CA GLY A 593 -15.99 -15.12 4.42
C GLY A 593 -16.80 -14.93 5.70
N PHE A 594 -16.16 -14.92 6.87
CA PHE A 594 -16.85 -14.83 8.17
C PHE A 594 -17.47 -13.44 8.42
N PRO A 595 -16.78 -12.30 8.26
CA PRO A 595 -17.41 -10.98 8.36
C PRO A 595 -18.52 -10.79 7.32
N LEU A 596 -18.30 -11.25 6.08
CA LEU A 596 -19.31 -11.20 5.01
C LEU A 596 -20.57 -12.00 5.38
N LEU A 597 -20.39 -13.23 5.87
CA LEU A 597 -21.49 -14.08 6.34
C LEU A 597 -22.17 -13.49 7.57
N ILE A 598 -21.41 -12.93 8.52
CA ILE A 598 -21.98 -12.25 9.69
C ILE A 598 -22.81 -11.06 9.26
N GLY A 599 -22.35 -10.24 8.32
CA GLY A 599 -23.15 -9.14 7.77
C GLY A 599 -24.45 -9.62 7.16
N PHE A 600 -24.38 -10.69 6.36
CA PHE A 600 -25.55 -11.31 5.75
C PHE A 600 -26.53 -11.89 6.78
N LEU A 601 -26.03 -12.67 7.74
CA LEU A 601 -26.81 -13.27 8.82
C LEU A 601 -27.36 -12.23 9.79
N PHE A 602 -26.61 -11.16 10.06
CA PHE A 602 -27.06 -10.05 10.87
C PHE A 602 -28.32 -9.43 10.26
N MET A 603 -28.28 -9.12 8.96
CA MET A 603 -29.47 -8.62 8.28
C MET A 603 -30.62 -9.64 8.27
N PHE A 604 -30.32 -10.93 8.07
CA PHE A 604 -31.31 -11.99 8.18
C PHE A 604 -31.98 -12.04 9.55
N VAL A 605 -31.20 -12.06 10.64
CA VAL A 605 -31.72 -12.15 12.01
C VAL A 605 -32.51 -10.90 12.35
N ILE A 606 -32.02 -9.71 12.00
CA ILE A 606 -32.76 -8.46 12.18
C ILE A 606 -34.11 -8.53 11.47
N GLU A 607 -34.15 -9.00 10.22
CA GLU A 607 -35.40 -9.14 9.48
C GLU A 607 -36.35 -10.15 10.15
N GLN A 608 -35.86 -11.31 10.59
CA GLN A 608 -36.68 -12.32 11.27
C GLN A 608 -37.20 -11.83 12.62
N LEU A 609 -36.36 -11.20 13.44
CA LEU A 609 -36.76 -10.62 14.73
C LEU A 609 -37.82 -9.54 14.54
N THR A 610 -37.67 -8.72 13.50
CA THR A 610 -38.64 -7.68 13.17
C THR A 610 -39.97 -8.30 12.70
N LYS A 611 -39.94 -9.41 11.95
CA LYS A 611 -41.13 -10.20 11.57
C LYS A 611 -41.81 -10.86 12.77
N MET A 612 -41.04 -11.45 13.69
CA MET A 612 -41.54 -12.11 14.90
C MET A 612 -42.16 -11.10 15.88
N GLY A 613 -41.52 -9.95 16.08
CA GLY A 613 -42.06 -8.86 16.90
C GLY A 613 -43.35 -8.25 16.33
N ALA A 614 -43.50 -8.25 15.01
CA ALA A 614 -44.72 -7.84 14.32
C ALA A 614 -45.87 -8.86 14.40
N TYR A 615 -45.62 -10.09 14.86
CA TYR A 615 -46.67 -11.10 15.08
C TYR A 615 -47.43 -10.85 16.40
N GLY A 616 -46.85 -10.10 17.35
CA GLY A 616 -47.45 -9.76 18.65
C GLY A 616 -48.15 -8.39 18.71
N ARG A 617 -48.02 -7.56 17.67
CA ARG A 617 -48.65 -6.24 17.53
C ARG A 617 -49.16 -6.16 16.10
N ASN A 618 -50.42 -5.78 15.86
CA ASN A 618 -51.03 -5.55 14.52
C ASN A 618 -50.29 -4.46 13.69
N SER A 619 -49.02 -4.66 13.37
CA SER A 619 -48.12 -3.71 12.72
C SER A 619 -47.14 -4.45 11.81
N SER A 620 -47.69 -5.23 10.86
CA SER A 620 -46.91 -5.79 9.75
C SER A 620 -46.31 -4.72 8.82
N LYS A 621 -46.78 -3.47 8.94
CA LYS A 621 -46.41 -2.34 8.06
C LYS A 621 -45.02 -1.74 8.35
N SER A 622 -44.39 -2.04 9.49
CA SER A 622 -43.12 -1.41 9.91
C SER A 622 -41.86 -2.24 9.65
N VAL A 623 -42.01 -3.49 9.21
CA VAL A 623 -40.92 -4.48 9.20
C VAL A 623 -39.86 -4.19 8.13
N SER A 624 -40.29 -3.88 6.90
CA SER A 624 -39.38 -3.56 5.78
C SER A 624 -38.58 -2.27 6.06
N THR A 625 -39.20 -1.26 6.66
CA THR A 625 -38.52 0.02 6.93
C THR A 625 -37.39 -0.09 7.95
N ILE A 626 -37.57 -0.91 8.98
CA ILE A 626 -36.53 -1.12 10.01
C ILE A 626 -35.30 -1.79 9.40
N GLY A 627 -35.49 -2.81 8.55
CA GLY A 627 -34.40 -3.48 7.83
C GLY A 627 -33.62 -2.50 6.94
N LEU A 628 -34.31 -1.70 6.13
CA LEU A 628 -33.66 -0.70 5.26
C LEU A 628 -32.92 0.39 6.05
N VAL A 629 -33.43 0.84 7.20
CA VAL A 629 -32.74 1.82 8.06
C VAL A 629 -31.45 1.23 8.64
N ILE A 630 -31.47 -0.03 9.05
CA ILE A 630 -30.29 -0.72 9.59
C ILE A 630 -29.25 -0.93 8.49
N HIS A 631 -29.67 -1.29 7.27
CA HIS A 631 -28.76 -1.33 6.12
C HIS A 631 -28.15 0.05 5.83
N ALA A 632 -28.95 1.12 5.80
CA ALA A 632 -28.43 2.47 5.63
C ALA A 632 -27.46 2.89 6.75
N PHE A 633 -27.63 2.38 7.97
CA PHE A 633 -26.63 2.56 9.04
C PHE A 633 -25.34 1.79 8.74
N ALA A 634 -25.43 0.56 8.20
CA ALA A 634 -24.28 -0.23 7.77
C ALA A 634 -23.50 0.40 6.60
N ASP A 635 -24.16 1.12 5.70
CA ASP A 635 -23.49 1.98 4.71
C ASP A 635 -22.62 3.03 5.41
N GLY A 636 -23.18 3.65 6.45
CA GLY A 636 -22.49 4.64 7.27
C GLY A 636 -21.26 4.06 7.95
N ILE A 637 -21.39 2.86 8.50
CA ILE A 637 -20.29 2.11 9.12
C ILE A 637 -19.14 1.90 8.14
N ALA A 638 -19.42 1.44 6.90
CA ALA A 638 -18.40 1.24 5.87
C ALA A 638 -17.63 2.54 5.58
N MET A 639 -18.36 3.64 5.40
CA MET A 639 -17.77 4.94 5.08
C MET A 639 -16.97 5.56 6.24
N GLY A 640 -17.47 5.44 7.48
CA GLY A 640 -16.76 5.90 8.66
C GLY A 640 -15.45 5.15 8.86
N SER A 641 -15.42 3.86 8.51
CA SER A 641 -14.21 3.06 8.55
C SER A 641 -13.18 3.47 7.48
N ALA A 642 -13.62 3.65 6.23
CA ALA A 642 -12.76 4.13 5.14
C ALA A 642 -12.15 5.51 5.45
N SER A 643 -12.86 6.34 6.22
CA SER A 643 -12.40 7.67 6.61
C SER A 643 -11.43 7.68 7.81
N SER A 644 -11.30 6.58 8.55
CA SER A 644 -10.48 6.50 9.77
C SER A 644 -9.18 5.71 9.61
N ALA A 645 -9.11 4.78 8.67
CA ALA A 645 -7.81 4.35 8.16
C ALA A 645 -7.20 5.56 7.47
N GLY A 646 -5.92 5.91 7.70
CA GLY A 646 -5.18 6.95 6.97
C GLY A 646 -5.00 6.62 5.48
N SER A 647 -6.05 6.09 4.86
CA SER A 647 -6.15 5.63 3.51
C SER A 647 -6.14 6.82 2.57
N LYS A 648 -5.58 6.59 1.37
CA LYS A 648 -5.58 7.56 0.28
C LYS A 648 -7.01 8.07 0.08
N LEU A 649 -7.15 9.38 -0.09
CA LEU A 649 -8.39 10.08 -0.46
C LEU A 649 -9.21 9.33 -1.54
N GLU A 650 -8.52 8.60 -2.42
CA GLU A 650 -9.05 7.68 -3.42
C GLU A 650 -10.02 6.62 -2.84
N MET A 651 -9.66 5.89 -1.78
CA MET A 651 -10.51 4.86 -1.17
C MET A 651 -11.77 5.48 -0.59
N GLN A 652 -11.63 6.60 0.12
CA GLN A 652 -12.74 7.32 0.73
C GLN A 652 -13.75 7.80 -0.32
N ILE A 653 -13.27 8.40 -1.42
CA ILE A 653 -14.12 8.86 -2.52
C ILE A 653 -14.77 7.70 -3.25
N LEU A 654 -14.04 6.61 -3.52
CA LEU A 654 -14.58 5.44 -4.21
C LEU A 654 -15.70 4.77 -3.41
N VAL A 655 -15.47 4.52 -2.12
CA VAL A 655 -16.49 3.95 -1.21
C VAL A 655 -17.69 4.91 -1.09
N PHE A 656 -17.46 6.22 -1.03
CA PHE A 656 -18.52 7.22 -1.03
C PHE A 656 -19.40 7.18 -2.28
N VAL A 657 -18.79 7.21 -3.46
CA VAL A 657 -19.52 7.17 -4.74
C VAL A 657 -20.31 5.87 -4.85
N ALA A 658 -19.70 4.75 -4.48
CA ALA A 658 -20.36 3.45 -4.53
C ALA A 658 -21.58 3.35 -3.59
N ILE A 659 -21.49 3.89 -2.38
CA ILE A 659 -22.62 3.99 -1.46
C ILE A 659 -23.70 4.94 -2.00
N MET A 660 -23.32 6.12 -2.48
CA MET A 660 -24.27 7.10 -2.99
C MET A 660 -25.10 6.57 -4.17
N LEU A 661 -24.45 5.82 -5.08
CA LEU A 661 -25.09 5.30 -6.30
C LEU A 661 -26.26 4.37 -6.02
N HIS A 662 -26.15 3.49 -5.02
CA HIS A 662 -27.20 2.53 -4.72
C HIS A 662 -28.16 3.02 -3.62
N LYS A 663 -27.78 4.06 -2.87
CA LYS A 663 -28.62 4.67 -1.84
C LYS A 663 -29.79 5.47 -2.41
N ALA A 664 -29.60 6.13 -3.55
CA ALA A 664 -30.67 6.88 -4.20
C ALA A 664 -31.82 5.95 -4.66
N PRO A 665 -31.56 4.81 -5.35
CA PRO A 665 -32.56 3.78 -5.61
C PRO A 665 -33.17 3.15 -4.36
N ALA A 666 -32.40 2.90 -3.30
CA ALA A 666 -32.92 2.34 -2.05
C ALA A 666 -33.92 3.27 -1.35
N ALA A 667 -33.62 4.58 -1.29
CA ALA A 667 -34.52 5.59 -0.76
C ALA A 667 -35.82 5.69 -1.57
N PHE A 668 -35.71 5.59 -2.90
CA PHE A 668 -36.85 5.58 -3.81
C PHE A 668 -37.73 4.33 -3.59
N ALA A 669 -37.12 3.15 -3.45
CA ALA A 669 -37.82 1.88 -3.21
C ALA A 669 -38.58 1.91 -1.88
N LEU A 670 -37.94 2.38 -0.81
CA LEU A 670 -38.57 2.53 0.51
C LEU A 670 -39.86 3.34 0.44
N VAL A 671 -39.81 4.51 -0.19
CA VAL A 671 -40.97 5.40 -0.30
C VAL A 671 -42.05 4.80 -1.18
N SER A 672 -41.67 4.11 -2.26
CA SER A 672 -42.61 3.41 -3.14
C SER A 672 -43.38 2.30 -2.40
N ILE A 673 -42.69 1.51 -1.57
CA ILE A 673 -43.30 0.47 -0.72
C ILE A 673 -44.25 1.09 0.31
N LEU A 674 -43.83 2.15 0.99
CA LEU A 674 -44.65 2.81 2.00
C LEU A 674 -45.90 3.49 1.40
N LEU A 675 -45.80 3.99 0.17
CA LEU A 675 -46.96 4.48 -0.60
C LEU A 675 -47.91 3.33 -0.93
N ALA A 676 -47.40 2.19 -1.40
CA ALA A 676 -48.21 1.01 -1.72
C ALA A 676 -48.95 0.44 -0.49
N GLN A 677 -48.36 0.56 0.71
CA GLN A 677 -48.98 0.19 1.98
C GLN A 677 -50.05 1.18 2.49
N GLY A 678 -50.25 2.30 1.78
CA GLY A 678 -51.24 3.32 2.09
C GLY A 678 -50.89 4.20 3.29
N LEU A 679 -49.61 4.44 3.59
CA LEU A 679 -49.22 5.35 4.66
C LEU A 679 -49.40 6.82 4.25
N ASP A 680 -49.73 7.67 5.23
CA ASP A 680 -49.82 9.12 5.02
C ASP A 680 -48.46 9.70 4.61
N LYS A 681 -48.45 10.64 3.66
CA LYS A 681 -47.21 11.28 3.16
C LYS A 681 -46.34 11.88 4.28
N ILE A 682 -46.94 12.38 5.36
CA ILE A 682 -46.21 12.90 6.53
C ILE A 682 -45.46 11.78 7.26
N LYS A 683 -46.10 10.63 7.46
CA LYS A 683 -45.46 9.45 8.05
C LYS A 683 -44.35 8.95 7.13
N ILE A 684 -44.57 8.91 5.82
CA ILE A 684 -43.54 8.50 4.86
C ILE A 684 -42.31 9.42 4.91
N ARG A 685 -42.50 10.75 4.95
CA ARG A 685 -41.39 11.71 5.10
C ARG A 685 -40.60 11.51 6.39
N ARG A 686 -41.24 11.12 7.49
CA ARG A 686 -40.55 10.78 8.75
C ARG A 686 -39.69 9.53 8.60
N HIS A 687 -40.21 8.47 7.99
CA HIS A 687 -39.44 7.24 7.73
C HIS A 687 -38.25 7.52 6.79
N LEU A 688 -38.46 8.30 5.73
CA LEU A 688 -37.40 8.72 4.80
C LEU A 688 -36.33 9.57 5.49
N LEU A 689 -36.72 10.46 6.41
CA LEU A 689 -35.77 11.25 7.19
C LEU A 689 -34.88 10.36 8.07
N ILE A 690 -35.48 9.39 8.77
CA ILE A 690 -34.76 8.42 9.60
C ILE A 690 -33.80 7.59 8.73
N PHE A 691 -34.25 7.09 7.58
CA PHE A 691 -33.41 6.36 6.62
C PHE A 691 -32.23 7.21 6.10
N SER A 692 -32.48 8.47 5.75
CA SER A 692 -31.45 9.34 5.18
C SER A 692 -30.41 9.78 6.22
N LEU A 693 -30.81 9.91 7.50
CA LEU A 693 -29.91 10.19 8.62
C LEU A 693 -29.09 8.98 9.07
N ALA A 694 -29.53 7.75 8.76
CA ALA A 694 -28.88 6.54 9.25
C ALA A 694 -27.41 6.42 8.83
N ALA A 695 -27.07 6.64 7.55
CA ALA A 695 -25.65 6.55 7.14
C ALA A 695 -24.79 7.68 7.70
N PRO A 696 -25.17 8.98 7.63
CA PRO A 696 -24.38 10.04 8.25
C PRO A 696 -24.10 9.78 9.74
N ILE A 697 -25.10 9.31 10.48
CA ILE A 697 -24.92 8.93 11.89
C ILE A 697 -23.95 7.75 12.00
N GLY A 698 -24.13 6.70 11.20
CA GLY A 698 -23.22 5.55 11.16
C GLY A 698 -21.77 5.95 10.86
N THR A 699 -21.57 6.86 9.89
CA THR A 699 -20.25 7.39 9.50
C THR A 699 -19.58 8.11 10.66
N VAL A 700 -20.26 9.04 11.32
CA VAL A 700 -19.71 9.79 12.46
C VAL A 700 -19.45 8.86 13.64
N VAL A 701 -20.39 7.98 13.98
CA VAL A 701 -20.26 7.04 15.10
C VAL A 701 -19.07 6.12 14.88
N THR A 702 -18.94 5.52 13.70
CA THR A 702 -17.82 4.62 13.39
C THR A 702 -16.49 5.36 13.38
N TYR A 703 -16.42 6.55 12.80
CA TYR A 703 -15.21 7.37 12.81
C TYR A 703 -14.76 7.68 14.25
N VAL A 704 -15.67 8.17 15.10
CA VAL A 704 -15.38 8.47 16.50
C VAL A 704 -14.99 7.20 17.27
N LEU A 705 -15.69 6.09 17.05
CA LEU A 705 -15.41 4.84 17.74
C LEU A 705 -14.02 4.31 17.42
N ILE A 706 -13.61 4.34 16.14
CA ILE A 706 -12.27 3.91 15.71
C ILE A 706 -11.19 4.84 16.29
N GLN A 707 -11.43 6.16 16.31
CA GLN A 707 -10.52 7.13 16.93
C GLN A 707 -10.39 6.93 18.45
N MET A 708 -11.49 6.61 19.14
CA MET A 708 -11.49 6.34 20.59
C MET A 708 -10.86 4.98 20.95
N THR A 709 -10.96 4.00 20.06
CA THR A 709 -10.37 2.65 20.27
C THR A 709 -8.93 2.55 19.77
N SER A 710 -8.47 3.51 18.96
CA SER A 710 -7.06 3.64 18.60
C SER A 710 -6.29 4.17 19.81
N PRO A 711 -5.27 3.45 20.33
CA PRO A 711 -4.58 3.87 21.54
C PRO A 711 -3.81 5.17 21.28
N SER A 712 -4.34 6.28 21.79
CA SER A 712 -3.53 7.45 22.12
C SER A 712 -2.52 6.99 23.17
N SER A 713 -1.24 7.07 22.84
CA SER A 713 -0.09 6.66 23.64
C SER A 713 -0.14 7.17 25.08
N ILE A 714 -0.78 6.39 25.96
CA ILE A 714 -0.72 6.47 27.42
C ILE A 714 -0.78 5.02 27.94
N ASP A 715 0.32 4.58 28.54
CA ASP A 715 0.53 3.34 29.31
C ASP A 715 0.27 1.97 28.64
N GLY A 716 1.32 1.39 28.07
CA GLY A 716 1.99 0.23 28.68
C GLY A 716 1.24 -1.08 28.95
N GLN A 717 0.05 -1.34 28.40
CA GLN A 717 -0.59 -2.66 28.51
C GLN A 717 -1.15 -3.20 27.19
N ILE A 718 -0.73 -4.44 26.91
CA ILE A 718 -1.10 -5.29 25.78
C ILE A 718 -2.63 -5.49 25.79
N SER A 719 -3.29 -5.03 24.73
CA SER A 719 -4.62 -5.50 24.34
C SER A 719 -4.51 -5.99 22.90
N GLU A 720 -4.88 -7.25 22.66
CA GLU A 720 -4.98 -7.90 21.33
C GLU A 720 -6.07 -7.24 20.47
N THR A 721 -5.86 -5.97 20.09
CA THR A 721 -6.78 -5.21 19.25
C THR A 721 -6.27 -5.23 17.82
N PRO A 722 -7.13 -5.53 16.82
CA PRO A 722 -6.74 -5.49 15.42
C PRO A 722 -6.21 -4.09 15.06
N SER A 723 -5.17 -4.04 14.21
CA SER A 723 -4.68 -2.77 13.67
C SER A 723 -5.81 -1.99 13.00
N THR A 724 -5.72 -0.65 13.00
CA THR A 724 -6.77 0.24 12.46
C THR A 724 -7.15 -0.11 11.01
N SER A 725 -6.18 -0.56 10.20
CA SER A 725 -6.40 -1.06 8.83
C SER A 725 -7.14 -2.40 8.81
N GLY A 726 -6.82 -3.32 9.72
CA GLY A 726 -7.44 -4.66 9.77
C GLY A 726 -8.87 -4.60 10.25
N LEU A 727 -9.14 -3.79 11.28
CA LEU A 727 -10.48 -3.48 11.72
C LEU A 727 -11.29 -2.86 10.57
N THR A 728 -10.66 -2.00 9.76
CA THR A 728 -11.31 -1.39 8.60
C THR A 728 -11.71 -2.39 7.53
N GLY A 729 -10.81 -3.31 7.17
CA GLY A 729 -11.12 -4.39 6.22
C GLY A 729 -12.28 -5.28 6.70
N LEU A 730 -12.29 -5.68 7.97
CA LEU A 730 -13.36 -6.49 8.56
C LEU A 730 -14.72 -5.76 8.54
N ILE A 731 -14.71 -4.46 8.84
CA ILE A 731 -15.93 -3.62 8.86
C ILE A 731 -16.50 -3.45 7.45
N LEU A 732 -15.65 -3.21 6.44
CA LEU A 732 -16.07 -3.12 5.04
C LEU A 732 -16.69 -4.43 4.55
N LEU A 733 -16.05 -5.57 4.85
CA LEU A 733 -16.56 -6.90 4.49
C LEU A 733 -17.89 -7.23 5.18
N PHE A 734 -18.05 -6.86 6.46
CA PHE A 734 -19.33 -6.95 7.14
C PHE A 734 -20.42 -6.14 6.41
N SER A 735 -20.12 -4.90 6.02
CA SER A 735 -21.06 -4.05 5.29
C SER A 735 -21.42 -4.64 3.93
N ALA A 736 -20.46 -5.18 3.18
CA ALA A 736 -20.72 -5.89 1.92
C ALA A 736 -21.71 -7.07 2.08
N GLY A 737 -21.63 -7.79 3.21
CA GLY A 737 -22.56 -8.87 3.54
C GLY A 737 -24.00 -8.38 3.68
N THR A 738 -24.18 -7.19 4.26
CA THR A 738 -25.50 -6.54 4.37
C THR A 738 -26.06 -6.15 2.99
N PHE A 739 -25.19 -5.72 2.07
CA PHE A 739 -25.58 -5.30 0.71
C PHE A 739 -26.06 -6.50 -0.11
N LEU A 740 -25.30 -7.60 -0.05
CA LEU A 740 -25.66 -8.86 -0.70
C LEU A 740 -26.99 -9.41 -0.17
N TYR A 741 -27.25 -9.33 1.14
CA TYR A 741 -28.52 -9.75 1.71
C TYR A 741 -29.70 -8.95 1.15
N ILE A 742 -29.63 -7.63 1.21
CA ILE A 742 -30.72 -6.76 0.73
C ILE A 742 -30.97 -6.98 -0.75
N ALA A 743 -29.90 -7.08 -1.55
CA ALA A 743 -30.04 -7.35 -2.99
C ALA A 743 -30.71 -8.70 -3.28
N THR A 744 -30.26 -9.77 -2.63
CA THR A 744 -30.65 -11.15 -2.96
C THR A 744 -31.93 -11.62 -2.28
N VAL A 745 -32.24 -11.12 -1.08
CA VAL A 745 -33.37 -11.59 -0.27
C VAL A 745 -34.53 -10.60 -0.28
N HIS A 746 -34.26 -9.30 -0.27
CA HIS A 746 -35.32 -8.30 -0.21
C HIS A 746 -35.73 -7.83 -1.61
N VAL A 747 -34.76 -7.44 -2.45
CA VAL A 747 -35.08 -6.77 -3.72
C VAL A 747 -35.31 -7.77 -4.86
N MET A 748 -34.47 -8.79 -5.01
CA MET A 748 -34.54 -9.72 -6.15
C MET A 748 -35.77 -10.66 -6.14
N PRO A 749 -36.20 -11.25 -5.00
CA PRO A 749 -37.36 -12.16 -4.97
C PRO A 749 -38.68 -11.43 -5.18
N GLU A 750 -38.84 -10.21 -4.65
CA GLU A 750 -40.05 -9.37 -4.85
C GLU A 750 -40.27 -9.04 -6.36
N LEU A 751 -39.20 -9.11 -7.17
CA LEU A 751 -39.23 -8.91 -8.62
C LEU A 751 -39.45 -10.21 -9.42
N MET A 752 -39.13 -11.37 -8.82
CA MET A 752 -39.24 -12.70 -9.44
C MET A 752 -40.52 -13.44 -9.07
N GLU A 753 -41.11 -13.14 -7.91
CA GLU A 753 -42.16 -13.93 -7.26
C GLU A 753 -43.56 -13.31 -7.36
N SER A 754 -43.88 -12.64 -8.46
CA SER A 754 -45.28 -12.34 -8.82
C SER A 754 -46.04 -13.62 -9.25
N ARG A 755 -45.96 -14.70 -8.45
CA ARG A 755 -46.67 -15.97 -8.61
C ARG A 755 -47.18 -16.49 -7.25
N CYS A 756 -48.45 -16.92 -7.28
CA CYS A 756 -49.14 -17.76 -6.31
C CYS A 756 -49.63 -17.14 -4.99
N SER A 757 -50.88 -16.67 -5.01
CA SER A 757 -51.82 -16.95 -3.92
C SER A 757 -53.18 -17.38 -4.49
N SER A 758 -53.37 -18.69 -4.68
CA SER A 758 -54.69 -19.31 -4.75
C SER A 758 -54.57 -20.76 -4.29
N THR A 759 -54.68 -20.96 -2.98
CA THR A 759 -54.85 -22.29 -2.39
C THR A 759 -56.30 -22.72 -2.58
N SER A 760 -56.47 -23.90 -3.15
CA SER A 760 -57.72 -24.62 -3.26
C SER A 760 -58.30 -24.94 -1.88
N THR A 761 -59.51 -24.49 -1.58
CA THR A 761 -60.50 -25.24 -0.77
C THR A 761 -61.90 -24.79 -1.15
N SER A 762 -62.61 -25.71 -1.82
CA SER A 762 -64.04 -25.72 -2.09
C SER A 762 -64.84 -25.85 -0.80
N GLY A 763 -65.84 -24.98 -0.57
CA GLY A 763 -66.79 -25.12 0.53
C GLY A 763 -67.76 -23.94 0.71
N ILE A 764 -68.81 -23.92 -0.12
CA ILE A 764 -70.23 -23.60 0.19
C ILE A 764 -70.57 -22.38 1.11
N ASN A 765 -71.43 -21.52 0.56
CA ASN A 765 -72.39 -20.57 1.16
C ASN A 765 -71.95 -19.15 1.56
N GLY A 766 -72.64 -18.16 0.96
CA GLY A 766 -73.31 -17.11 1.74
C GLY A 766 -72.72 -15.70 1.68
N SER A 767 -73.11 -14.95 0.65
CA SER A 767 -73.44 -13.51 0.66
C SER A 767 -72.66 -12.57 1.58
N ARG A 768 -71.79 -11.73 1.00
CA ARG A 768 -71.76 -10.26 1.24
C ARG A 768 -70.73 -9.53 0.37
N GLU A 769 -71.20 -8.43 -0.22
CA GLU A 769 -70.46 -7.22 -0.63
C GLU A 769 -69.57 -7.25 -1.88
N LEU A 770 -70.29 -7.14 -3.00
CA LEU A 770 -70.09 -6.14 -4.05
C LEU A 770 -69.58 -4.77 -3.49
N LEU A 771 -68.31 -4.41 -3.77
CA LEU A 771 -67.81 -3.04 -4.05
C LEU A 771 -66.27 -2.97 -3.92
N LEU A 772 -65.54 -3.47 -4.93
CA LEU A 772 -64.18 -3.01 -5.32
C LEU A 772 -63.71 -3.84 -6.53
N GLY A 773 -64.41 -3.66 -7.66
CA GLY A 773 -63.88 -4.08 -8.96
C GLY A 773 -62.95 -2.98 -9.47
N GLY A 774 -61.67 -3.31 -9.70
CA GLY A 774 -60.78 -2.40 -10.43
C GLY A 774 -59.31 -2.40 -10.03
N LEU A 775 -58.66 -3.56 -9.84
CA LEU A 775 -57.22 -3.68 -10.09
C LEU A 775 -56.98 -4.98 -10.86
N SER A 776 -56.77 -4.81 -12.16
CA SER A 776 -56.38 -5.85 -13.10
C SER A 776 -55.06 -6.48 -12.64
N GLN A 777 -55.11 -7.78 -12.34
CA GLN A 777 -53.94 -8.64 -12.23
C GLN A 777 -53.20 -8.66 -13.58
N SER A 778 -52.16 -7.86 -13.70
CA SER A 778 -51.15 -7.98 -14.76
C SER A 778 -50.06 -8.94 -14.29
N SER A 779 -50.23 -10.22 -14.60
CA SER A 779 -49.18 -11.26 -14.49
C SER A 779 -47.97 -10.91 -15.36
N GLY A 780 -46.94 -10.30 -14.77
CA GLY A 780 -45.71 -9.95 -15.46
C GLY A 780 -44.69 -11.09 -15.43
N ARG A 781 -44.53 -11.81 -16.55
CA ARG A 781 -43.28 -12.57 -16.81
C ARG A 781 -42.08 -11.62 -16.65
N THR A 782 -40.99 -12.07 -16.04
CA THR A 782 -39.69 -11.38 -16.14
C THR A 782 -39.32 -11.30 -17.63
N SER A 783 -39.17 -10.07 -18.14
CA SER A 783 -38.76 -9.86 -19.53
C SER A 783 -37.25 -10.03 -19.65
N ILE A 784 -36.76 -10.46 -20.82
CA ILE A 784 -35.32 -10.38 -21.15
C ILE A 784 -34.79 -8.95 -20.94
N PHE A 785 -35.65 -7.96 -21.15
CA PHE A 785 -35.35 -6.55 -20.89
C PHE A 785 -35.06 -6.25 -19.41
N ASP A 786 -35.77 -6.90 -18.48
CA ASP A 786 -35.57 -6.73 -17.04
C ASP A 786 -34.20 -7.30 -16.62
N ILE A 787 -33.81 -8.43 -17.20
CA ILE A 787 -32.49 -9.06 -16.97
C ILE A 787 -31.37 -8.16 -17.51
N LEU A 788 -31.54 -7.58 -18.71
CA LEU A 788 -30.57 -6.67 -19.29
C LEU A 788 -30.35 -5.42 -18.43
N ILE A 789 -31.42 -4.82 -17.89
CA ILE A 789 -31.30 -3.66 -16.99
C ILE A 789 -30.48 -4.02 -15.74
N PHE A 790 -30.78 -5.18 -15.14
CA PHE A 790 -30.04 -5.66 -13.97
C PHE A 790 -28.54 -5.86 -14.27
N CYS A 791 -28.22 -6.54 -15.38
CA CYS A 791 -26.84 -6.78 -15.77
C CYS A 791 -26.08 -5.48 -16.07
N ILE A 792 -26.70 -4.55 -16.80
CA ILE A 792 -26.10 -3.25 -17.11
C ILE A 792 -25.86 -2.46 -15.82
N SER A 793 -26.84 -2.40 -14.92
CA SER A 793 -26.71 -1.65 -13.67
C SER A 793 -25.70 -2.27 -12.70
N ALA A 794 -25.53 -3.60 -12.70
CA ALA A 794 -24.48 -4.27 -11.95
C ALA A 794 -23.05 -4.01 -12.46
N LEU A 795 -22.89 -3.63 -13.73
CA LEU A 795 -21.60 -3.28 -14.32
C LEU A 795 -21.18 -1.82 -14.08
N ILE A 796 -22.13 -0.93 -13.75
CA ILE A 796 -21.83 0.50 -13.50
C ILE A 796 -20.77 0.69 -12.40
N PRO A 797 -20.86 0.03 -11.22
CA PRO A 797 -19.83 0.16 -10.18
C PRO A 797 -18.46 -0.36 -10.62
N ALA A 798 -18.40 -1.40 -11.46
CA ALA A 798 -17.15 -1.92 -12.01
C ALA A 798 -16.46 -0.89 -12.93
N ILE A 799 -17.25 -0.18 -13.76
CA ILE A 799 -16.74 0.89 -14.62
C ILE A 799 -16.16 2.03 -13.77
N ILE A 800 -16.83 2.41 -12.69
CA ILE A 800 -16.37 3.46 -11.78
C ILE A 800 -15.07 3.08 -11.09
N SER A 801 -14.99 1.84 -10.58
CA SER A 801 -13.74 1.29 -10.02
C SER A 801 -12.61 1.25 -11.06
N SER A 802 -12.93 0.95 -12.33
CA SER A 802 -11.94 0.95 -13.41
C SER A 802 -11.46 2.35 -13.82
N PHE A 803 -12.24 3.42 -13.62
CA PHE A 803 -11.76 4.79 -13.89
C PHE A 803 -10.87 5.33 -12.78
N THR A 804 -11.07 4.89 -11.53
CA THR A 804 -10.20 5.25 -10.41
C THR A 804 -8.91 4.42 -10.41
N HIS A 805 -8.97 3.14 -10.79
CA HIS A 805 -7.79 2.27 -10.91
C HIS A 805 -7.11 2.31 -12.30
N GLY A 806 -7.82 2.80 -13.34
CA GLY A 806 -7.38 2.81 -14.74
C GLY A 806 -6.40 3.92 -15.12
N GLY A 807 -6.08 4.83 -14.20
CA GLY A 807 -4.86 5.63 -14.28
C GLY A 807 -3.59 4.84 -13.92
N GLY A 808 -3.73 3.62 -13.37
CA GLY A 808 -2.63 2.83 -12.81
C GLY A 808 -2.45 1.43 -13.38
N HIS A 809 -3.45 0.84 -14.05
CA HIS A 809 -3.34 -0.53 -14.59
C HIS A 809 -3.92 -0.64 -16.00
N GLY A 810 -3.09 -0.41 -17.02
CA GLY A 810 -3.35 -0.73 -18.41
C GLY A 810 -2.13 -1.39 -19.04
N HIS A 811 -2.20 -2.71 -19.19
CA HIS A 811 -1.22 -3.64 -19.78
C HIS A 811 0.03 -3.96 -18.94
N LYS A 812 -0.17 -4.87 -17.98
CA LYS A 812 0.81 -5.90 -17.61
C LYS A 812 0.69 -7.08 -18.57
#